data_AF-A0A166CPX8-F1
#
_entry.id   AF-A0A166CPX8-F1
#
_cell.length_a   1.000
_cell.length_b   1.000
_cell.length_c   1.000
_cell.angle_alpha   90.00
_cell.angle_beta   90.00
_cell.angle_gamma   90.00
#
_symmetry.space_group_name_H-M   'P 1'
#
loop_
_entity.id
_entity.type
_entity.pdbx_description
1 polymer ?
#
loop_
_entity_poly.entity_id
_entity_poly.type
_entity_poly.pdbx_seq_one_letter_code
_entity_poly.pdbx_strand_id
1 'polypeptide(L)'
;MNESGGENNVCKKNDLCQFMLFSLTVLAILVCFTVSGVSAGSYDFTNSSTTQDFQNLIDTDSDAGLEINLTSNSYNSLGQINVTRNVTIQGKNNPVIKGSGSGILFNINAPNVRIINLTIIDYDTAINSNSSDLTIMGNNITTNDISINLTSSGEDLTSIIIKDNSIISEVSMGSSAVYVYTPDYSGAVIDVSLINNNITGNGVSGSDGVRFDGVGCSLDLIFENNNITGTEEVVILSTSNSNNTNITFTNNNITTINDFGVSLLVNSSNKINITFTNNNITGEKGGVTMNPSSSINSQFTFNNNNITATNEVGVYLDVSRIINSQFTFNNNNITANEMGVALIADNNNTDVTFNENNISGNNYAMISLFSGHFGGLYLLNNNFTSNDVGLGFLLGNVVVNDVFVSGNTINATNTGIDFEDLGSSYLNLTVNYNRILADVGLNFTTNDNGSSFDYNWWGINDIANKIDGITTTNHYILNITNLSGSDNVSFYLLVLNTTLINTGVENLPDFTINGTFNGVAYNSSRDESFTHLFTILSRGNQTVTAFLDEQNITRTFYAIKNSTIVVSPNSVNIGQNITVNGVLDNYAGITSVNVTVDSTVFTNVSVDTSGYWELNYTTNRTGTDLEVIVSFTGNENYTSFSNATSFNVTKLSVNSTVNIPSDVKVGKTITIDGVLVDENGNPVANAPINVTVDGKVHSLTTDSNGRWNLTYKPNHTGSVNAVIDYAGNDEYSNYTNTTTFNVVKGKITVDVDVVKNPDGSVDVIVTATDEDGSPIPNYKVSVDVDGEHIGDIVTSVPGVGRIHIPSNKLSNGRHVIAISSDDVNYNITPVSVEFETQNNNTNNTNNNTNNNTNNTNNNTNKTSNSPVANATMKNTGMPIIAIILMLLTIFRVAIRKQD
;
A
#
# COMPACT_ATOMS: atom_id res chain seq x y z
N MET A 1 -18.81 12.09 4.43
CA MET A 1 -17.59 12.91 4.59
C MET A 1 -16.62 12.07 5.40
N ASN A 2 -15.95 11.15 4.73
CA ASN A 2 -14.56 11.27 4.26
C ASN A 2 -13.54 11.15 5.40
N GLU A 3 -13.11 9.92 5.66
CA GLU A 3 -11.69 9.56 5.59
C GLU A 3 -11.59 8.06 5.26
N SER A 4 -11.36 7.80 3.98
CA SER A 4 -11.05 6.49 3.40
C SER A 4 -9.63 6.54 2.86
N GLY A 5 -8.79 5.57 3.23
CA GLY A 5 -7.52 5.32 2.56
C GLY A 5 -6.40 4.96 3.52
N GLY A 6 -6.18 3.65 3.74
CA GLY A 6 -5.05 3.22 4.55
C GLY A 6 -4.81 1.72 4.71
N GLU A 7 -5.49 0.82 4.02
CA GLU A 7 -5.19 -0.61 4.09
C GLU A 7 -4.90 -1.18 2.70
N ASN A 8 -3.60 -1.38 2.45
CA ASN A 8 -3.04 -2.37 1.53
C ASN A 8 -1.53 -2.15 1.48
N ASN A 9 -0.79 -2.63 2.48
CA ASN A 9 0.67 -2.87 2.39
C ASN A 9 1.31 -3.57 3.60
N VAL A 10 0.56 -4.04 4.59
CA VAL A 10 1.15 -4.70 5.79
C VAL A 10 1.53 -6.16 5.51
N CYS A 11 0.84 -6.86 4.60
CA CYS A 11 1.07 -8.28 4.33
C CYS A 11 2.33 -8.57 3.47
N LYS A 12 2.83 -7.61 2.67
CA LYS A 12 4.03 -7.84 1.83
C LYS A 12 5.36 -7.68 2.56
N LYS A 13 5.39 -7.13 3.77
CA LYS A 13 6.65 -6.79 4.44
C LYS A 13 7.28 -7.99 5.18
N ASN A 14 6.46 -8.95 5.64
CA ASN A 14 6.95 -10.17 6.28
C ASN A 14 7.46 -11.18 5.25
N ASP A 15 6.73 -11.38 4.15
CA ASP A 15 7.19 -12.25 3.06
C ASP A 15 8.49 -11.73 2.44
N LEU A 16 8.64 -10.40 2.28
CA LEU A 16 9.88 -9.80 1.80
C LEU A 16 11.04 -9.95 2.80
N CYS A 17 10.75 -10.01 4.10
CA CYS A 17 11.76 -10.20 5.14
C CYS A 17 12.23 -11.66 5.21
N GLN A 18 11.31 -12.61 5.07
CA GLN A 18 11.59 -14.05 5.04
C GLN A 18 12.29 -14.46 3.74
N PHE A 19 11.89 -13.87 2.59
CA PHE A 19 12.58 -14.04 1.31
C PHE A 19 13.95 -13.35 1.28
N MET A 20 14.12 -12.22 1.99
CA MET A 20 15.43 -11.60 2.19
C MET A 20 16.33 -12.41 3.11
N LEU A 21 15.78 -13.06 4.15
CA LEU A 21 16.53 -13.98 5.01
C LEU A 21 16.98 -15.23 4.24
N PHE A 22 16.10 -15.79 3.40
CA PHE A 22 16.40 -16.89 2.46
C PHE A 22 17.46 -16.50 1.43
N SER A 23 17.36 -15.29 0.88
CA SER A 23 18.38 -14.77 -0.04
C SER A 23 19.70 -14.48 0.68
N LEU A 24 19.71 -14.11 1.97
CA LEU A 24 20.93 -13.86 2.73
C LEU A 24 21.61 -15.15 3.18
N THR A 25 20.87 -16.20 3.53
CA THR A 25 21.43 -17.53 3.85
C THR A 25 21.92 -18.23 2.59
N VAL A 26 21.19 -18.18 1.48
CA VAL A 26 21.67 -18.69 0.18
C VAL A 26 22.87 -17.89 -0.32
N LEU A 27 22.90 -16.56 -0.13
CA LEU A 27 24.06 -15.73 -0.49
C LEU A 27 25.24 -15.94 0.47
N ALA A 28 25.02 -16.17 1.76
CA ALA A 28 26.08 -16.54 2.70
C ALA A 28 26.67 -17.92 2.38
N ILE A 29 25.82 -18.89 2.00
CA ILE A 29 26.23 -20.21 1.50
C ILE A 29 27.03 -20.03 0.19
N LEU A 30 26.56 -19.20 -0.76
CA LEU A 30 27.26 -18.91 -2.02
C LEU A 30 28.58 -18.12 -1.84
N VAL A 31 28.68 -17.28 -0.80
CA VAL A 31 29.89 -16.54 -0.45
C VAL A 31 30.90 -17.47 0.24
N CYS A 32 30.45 -18.47 1.00
CA CYS A 32 31.31 -19.58 1.46
C CYS A 32 31.82 -20.46 0.30
N PHE A 33 31.19 -20.43 -0.87
CA PHE A 33 31.65 -21.16 -2.07
C PHE A 33 32.80 -20.49 -2.85
N THR A 34 33.30 -19.30 -2.45
CA THR A 34 34.32 -18.61 -3.27
C THR A 34 35.53 -18.03 -2.54
N VAL A 35 35.61 -18.10 -1.21
CA VAL A 35 36.76 -17.54 -0.49
C VAL A 35 37.19 -18.40 0.70
N SER A 36 37.75 -19.57 0.41
CA SER A 36 38.74 -20.14 1.32
C SER A 36 39.89 -20.68 0.47
N GLY A 37 40.96 -19.89 0.37
CA GLY A 37 42.25 -20.31 -0.18
C GLY A 37 42.96 -21.28 0.76
N VAL A 38 42.24 -22.29 1.25
CA VAL A 38 42.80 -23.39 2.02
C VAL A 38 43.32 -24.42 1.03
N SER A 39 44.59 -24.80 1.17
CA SER A 39 45.15 -25.95 0.44
C SER A 39 44.29 -27.17 0.73
N ALA A 40 43.61 -27.69 -0.29
CA ALA A 40 42.90 -28.95 -0.19
C ALA A 40 43.57 -29.97 -1.13
N GLY A 41 44.01 -31.09 -0.56
CA GLY A 41 44.49 -32.22 -1.35
C GLY A 41 43.29 -32.84 -2.09
N SER A 42 43.40 -33.01 -3.41
CA SER A 42 42.32 -33.58 -4.24
C SER A 42 42.80 -34.88 -4.88
N TYR A 43 42.06 -35.96 -4.66
CA TYR A 43 42.47 -37.31 -5.04
C TYR A 43 41.34 -38.07 -5.73
N ASP A 44 41.67 -38.73 -6.84
CA ASP A 44 40.74 -39.56 -7.60
C ASP A 44 40.84 -41.03 -7.15
N PHE A 45 39.69 -41.59 -6.77
CA PHE A 45 39.53 -43.00 -6.45
C PHE A 45 38.89 -43.77 -7.59
N THR A 46 39.38 -44.98 -7.84
CA THR A 46 38.89 -45.88 -8.89
C THR A 46 38.39 -47.19 -8.27
N ASN A 47 37.70 -48.02 -9.05
CA ASN A 47 37.14 -49.29 -8.56
C ASN A 47 38.18 -50.35 -8.15
N SER A 48 39.47 -50.12 -8.41
CA SER A 48 40.56 -50.97 -7.88
C SER A 48 40.98 -50.58 -6.46
N SER A 49 40.58 -49.42 -5.97
CA SER A 49 40.89 -48.95 -4.62
C SER A 49 40.09 -49.73 -3.57
N THR A 50 40.75 -50.11 -2.49
CA THR A 50 40.17 -50.82 -1.36
C THR A 50 39.69 -49.86 -0.26
N THR A 51 38.91 -50.36 0.70
CA THR A 51 38.57 -49.60 1.91
C THR A 51 39.81 -49.12 2.67
N GLN A 52 40.88 -49.93 2.72
CA GLN A 52 42.11 -49.55 3.39
C GLN A 52 42.81 -48.40 2.67
N ASP A 53 42.75 -48.33 1.34
CA ASP A 53 43.30 -47.20 0.58
C ASP A 53 42.55 -45.91 0.89
N PHE A 54 41.21 -46.00 0.98
CA PHE A 54 40.35 -44.89 1.40
C PHE A 54 40.68 -44.41 2.81
N GLN A 55 40.78 -45.34 3.77
CA GLN A 55 41.07 -45.03 5.17
C GLN A 55 42.47 -44.44 5.34
N ASN A 56 43.48 -45.02 4.68
CA ASN A 56 44.85 -44.51 4.72
C ASN A 56 44.93 -43.06 4.25
N LEU A 57 44.20 -42.69 3.20
CA LEU A 57 44.21 -41.30 2.72
C LEU A 57 43.63 -40.35 3.76
N ILE A 58 42.48 -40.69 4.36
CA ILE A 58 41.87 -39.90 5.42
C ILE A 58 42.86 -39.71 6.59
N ASP A 59 43.53 -40.79 6.99
CA ASP A 59 44.42 -40.80 8.16
C ASP A 59 45.76 -40.07 7.93
N THR A 60 46.25 -40.00 6.68
CA THR A 60 47.63 -39.57 6.39
C THR A 60 47.77 -38.28 5.61
N ASP A 61 46.76 -37.84 4.87
CA ASP A 61 46.83 -36.55 4.16
C ASP A 61 47.07 -35.40 5.16
N SER A 62 47.82 -34.37 4.77
CA SER A 62 48.20 -33.27 5.68
C SER A 62 47.59 -31.92 5.32
N ASP A 63 46.79 -31.85 4.25
CA ASP A 63 46.14 -30.62 3.83
C ASP A 63 45.00 -30.25 4.78
N ALA A 64 44.73 -28.95 4.90
CA ALA A 64 43.70 -28.46 5.81
C ALA A 64 42.27 -28.86 5.35
N GLY A 65 42.09 -29.09 4.05
CA GLY A 65 40.92 -29.75 3.49
C GLY A 65 41.32 -30.99 2.68
N LEU A 66 40.39 -31.92 2.53
CA LEU A 66 40.57 -33.10 1.70
C LEU A 66 39.39 -33.24 0.73
N GLU A 67 39.67 -33.53 -0.53
CA GLU A 67 38.67 -33.85 -1.55
C GLU A 67 38.94 -35.24 -2.12
N ILE A 68 37.95 -36.12 -2.04
CA ILE A 68 37.99 -37.48 -2.55
C ILE A 68 36.94 -37.62 -3.66
N ASN A 69 37.41 -37.87 -4.88
CA ASN A 69 36.58 -38.00 -6.07
C ASN A 69 36.40 -39.47 -6.45
N LEU A 70 35.18 -39.99 -6.37
CA LEU A 70 34.86 -41.33 -6.88
C LEU A 70 34.56 -41.23 -8.39
N THR A 71 35.49 -41.73 -9.20
CA THR A 71 35.49 -41.57 -10.66
C THR A 71 34.97 -42.78 -11.43
N SER A 72 34.95 -43.97 -10.80
CA SER A 72 34.45 -45.20 -11.43
C SER A 72 32.95 -45.34 -11.26
N ASN A 73 32.28 -46.03 -12.18
CA ASN A 73 30.82 -46.20 -12.13
C ASN A 73 30.33 -47.02 -10.93
N SER A 74 31.16 -47.90 -10.35
CA SER A 74 30.75 -48.75 -9.23
C SER A 74 31.91 -49.20 -8.34
N TYR A 75 31.63 -49.43 -7.07
CA TYR A 75 32.53 -49.93 -6.03
C TYR A 75 31.80 -51.05 -5.26
N ASN A 76 32.23 -52.30 -5.39
CA ASN A 76 31.44 -53.47 -4.98
C ASN A 76 31.78 -54.07 -3.59
N SER A 77 32.69 -53.43 -2.83
CA SER A 77 33.20 -54.01 -1.59
C SER A 77 33.80 -52.96 -0.64
N LEU A 78 33.28 -51.73 -0.63
CA LEU A 78 33.71 -50.75 0.35
C LEU A 78 33.09 -51.10 1.71
N GLY A 79 33.89 -51.52 2.67
CA GLY A 79 33.49 -51.55 4.09
C GLY A 79 33.42 -50.16 4.71
N GLN A 80 33.24 -50.11 6.02
CA GLN A 80 33.15 -48.87 6.79
C GLN A 80 34.37 -47.97 6.61
N ILE A 81 34.12 -46.68 6.40
CA ILE A 81 35.09 -45.59 6.29
C ILE A 81 34.89 -44.68 7.50
N ASN A 82 35.90 -44.55 8.35
CA ASN A 82 35.88 -43.66 9.49
C ASN A 82 36.41 -42.29 9.08
N VAL A 83 35.54 -41.29 9.06
CA VAL A 83 35.85 -39.92 8.67
C VAL A 83 36.16 -39.12 9.93
N THR A 84 37.44 -38.82 10.14
CA THR A 84 37.99 -38.20 11.36
C THR A 84 38.55 -36.79 11.11
N ARG A 85 38.24 -36.20 9.95
CA ARG A 85 38.69 -34.87 9.53
C ARG A 85 37.71 -34.22 8.55
N ASN A 86 37.90 -32.93 8.30
CA ASN A 86 37.21 -32.18 7.25
C ASN A 86 37.49 -32.82 5.89
N VAL A 87 36.44 -33.23 5.17
CA VAL A 87 36.58 -33.89 3.85
C VAL A 87 35.34 -33.69 2.99
N THR A 88 35.54 -33.52 1.70
CA THR A 88 34.50 -33.67 0.67
C THR A 88 34.67 -34.99 -0.04
N ILE A 89 33.69 -35.88 0.08
CA ILE A 89 33.63 -37.15 -0.65
C ILE A 89 32.53 -37.01 -1.70
N GLN A 90 32.91 -37.07 -2.98
CA GLN A 90 31.98 -36.81 -4.07
C GLN A 90 32.10 -37.76 -5.25
N GLY A 91 30.95 -38.11 -5.85
CA GLY A 91 30.88 -38.87 -7.08
C GLY A 91 30.91 -37.98 -8.32
N LYS A 92 31.77 -38.29 -9.30
CA LYS A 92 31.80 -37.56 -10.57
C LYS A 92 30.65 -37.93 -11.53
N ASN A 93 30.17 -39.17 -11.46
CA ASN A 93 29.12 -39.71 -12.34
C ASN A 93 28.04 -40.49 -11.56
N ASN A 94 27.71 -40.07 -10.34
CA ASN A 94 26.80 -40.79 -9.43
C ASN A 94 27.13 -42.30 -9.27
N PRO A 95 28.33 -42.62 -8.78
CA PRO A 95 28.81 -43.99 -8.72
C PRO A 95 28.01 -44.84 -7.73
N VAL A 96 27.83 -46.11 -8.06
CA VAL A 96 27.16 -47.08 -7.19
C VAL A 96 28.16 -47.68 -6.20
N ILE A 97 28.01 -47.37 -4.92
CA ILE A 97 28.72 -48.00 -3.81
C ILE A 97 27.82 -49.09 -3.25
N LYS A 98 28.24 -50.34 -3.41
CA LYS A 98 27.48 -51.52 -3.02
C LYS A 98 28.16 -52.22 -1.84
N GLY A 99 27.42 -52.32 -0.73
CA GLY A 99 27.85 -53.00 0.49
C GLY A 99 27.56 -54.51 0.49
N SER A 100 27.74 -55.13 1.66
CA SER A 100 27.49 -56.56 1.89
C SER A 100 26.06 -56.88 2.36
N GLY A 101 25.20 -55.88 2.50
CA GLY A 101 23.88 -55.98 3.12
C GLY A 101 23.89 -55.77 4.64
N SER A 102 24.99 -55.28 5.21
CA SER A 102 25.07 -54.93 6.63
C SER A 102 26.16 -53.89 6.92
N GLY A 103 26.09 -53.28 8.11
CA GLY A 103 27.07 -52.32 8.61
C GLY A 103 26.88 -50.89 8.11
N ILE A 104 27.85 -50.05 8.45
CA ILE A 104 27.86 -48.61 8.16
C ILE A 104 28.85 -48.33 7.02
N LEU A 105 28.48 -47.52 6.03
CA LEU A 105 29.45 -47.03 5.04
C LEU A 105 30.28 -45.86 5.58
N PHE A 106 29.68 -44.71 5.84
CA PHE A 106 30.39 -43.54 6.38
C PHE A 106 30.12 -43.38 7.87
N ASN A 107 31.16 -43.49 8.70
CA ASN A 107 31.11 -43.20 10.13
C ASN A 107 31.86 -41.90 10.41
N ILE A 108 31.13 -40.81 10.61
CA ILE A 108 31.63 -39.43 10.57
C ILE A 108 31.71 -38.84 11.98
N ASN A 109 32.95 -38.59 12.43
CA ASN A 109 33.28 -38.05 13.75
C ASN A 109 34.07 -36.73 13.64
N ALA A 110 33.88 -35.99 12.55
CA ALA A 110 34.52 -34.69 12.33
C ALA A 110 33.54 -33.71 11.67
N PRO A 111 33.68 -32.40 11.95
CA PRO A 111 32.89 -31.38 11.30
C PRO A 111 33.37 -31.10 9.88
N ASN A 112 32.63 -30.25 9.15
CA ASN A 112 32.96 -29.78 7.81
C ASN A 112 33.13 -30.93 6.81
N VAL A 113 32.21 -31.89 6.87
CA VAL A 113 32.17 -33.07 6.01
C VAL A 113 31.07 -32.93 4.96
N ARG A 114 31.36 -33.34 3.73
CA ARG A 114 30.43 -33.23 2.61
C ARG A 114 30.36 -34.56 1.86
N ILE A 115 29.16 -35.14 1.76
CA ILE A 115 28.88 -36.38 1.02
C ILE A 115 27.98 -36.06 -0.16
N ILE A 116 28.51 -36.16 -1.38
CA ILE A 116 27.88 -35.57 -2.57
C ILE A 116 27.76 -36.56 -3.74
N ASN A 117 26.59 -36.62 -4.37
CA ASN A 117 26.34 -37.31 -5.64
C ASN A 117 26.79 -38.79 -5.65
N LEU A 118 26.37 -39.57 -4.67
CA LEU A 118 26.65 -41.00 -4.57
C LEU A 118 25.35 -41.83 -4.67
N THR A 119 25.44 -43.03 -5.22
CA THR A 119 24.39 -44.04 -5.07
C THR A 119 24.88 -45.09 -4.07
N ILE A 120 24.26 -45.19 -2.89
CA ILE A 120 24.69 -46.08 -1.79
C ILE A 120 23.60 -47.14 -1.59
N ILE A 121 23.97 -48.42 -1.75
CA ILE A 121 23.04 -49.55 -1.65
C ILE A 121 23.64 -50.70 -0.83
N ASP A 122 22.78 -51.55 -0.27
CA ASP A 122 23.14 -52.76 0.49
C ASP A 122 24.00 -52.48 1.74
N TYR A 123 23.61 -51.50 2.56
CA TYR A 123 24.13 -51.26 3.92
C TYR A 123 22.98 -51.20 4.93
N ASP A 124 23.27 -51.41 6.21
CA ASP A 124 22.29 -51.11 7.27
C ASP A 124 22.14 -49.58 7.39
N THR A 125 23.27 -48.86 7.40
CA THR A 125 23.30 -47.40 7.45
C THR A 125 24.30 -46.85 6.45
N ALA A 126 23.87 -45.88 5.63
CA ALA A 126 24.76 -45.24 4.68
C ALA A 126 25.65 -44.21 5.38
N ILE A 127 25.06 -43.38 6.24
CA ILE A 127 25.76 -42.28 6.91
C ILE A 127 25.40 -42.28 8.39
N ASN A 128 26.40 -42.51 9.24
CA ASN A 128 26.32 -42.34 10.69
C ASN A 128 27.20 -41.16 11.08
N SER A 129 26.66 -40.20 11.83
CA SER A 129 27.43 -39.04 12.30
C SER A 129 27.02 -38.58 13.69
N ASN A 130 27.98 -38.02 14.41
CA ASN A 130 27.78 -37.34 15.69
C ASN A 130 28.28 -35.88 15.65
N SER A 131 28.49 -35.32 14.46
CA SER A 131 29.22 -34.05 14.25
C SER A 131 28.36 -32.99 13.55
N SER A 132 28.61 -31.72 13.89
CA SER A 132 28.06 -30.53 13.23
C SER A 132 28.71 -30.28 11.85
N ASP A 133 28.24 -29.25 11.11
CA ASP A 133 28.81 -28.81 9.83
C ASP A 133 28.85 -29.94 8.76
N LEU A 134 27.74 -30.68 8.62
CA LEU A 134 27.63 -31.82 7.71
C LEU A 134 26.70 -31.49 6.53
N THR A 135 27.17 -31.73 5.30
CA THR A 135 26.33 -31.61 4.09
C THR A 135 26.16 -32.96 3.40
N ILE A 136 24.92 -33.41 3.22
CA ILE A 136 24.56 -34.62 2.49
C ILE A 136 23.72 -34.20 1.29
N MET A 137 24.27 -34.26 0.08
CA MET A 137 23.65 -33.64 -1.09
C MET A 137 23.64 -34.51 -2.34
N GLY A 138 22.49 -34.61 -3.01
CA GLY A 138 22.39 -35.24 -4.33
C GLY A 138 22.58 -36.76 -4.33
N ASN A 139 22.43 -37.43 -3.19
CA ASN A 139 22.67 -38.87 -3.06
C ASN A 139 21.40 -39.69 -3.29
N ASN A 140 21.56 -40.90 -3.85
CA ASN A 140 20.55 -41.94 -3.90
C ASN A 140 20.91 -43.02 -2.87
N ILE A 141 20.16 -43.13 -1.78
CA ILE A 141 20.46 -44.02 -0.66
C ILE A 141 19.36 -45.08 -0.56
N THR A 142 19.76 -46.35 -0.51
CA THR A 142 18.87 -47.47 -0.22
C THR A 142 19.50 -48.38 0.83
N THR A 143 18.89 -48.48 2.00
CA THR A 143 19.44 -49.21 3.15
C THR A 143 18.42 -50.17 3.77
N ASN A 144 18.95 -51.17 4.49
CA ASN A 144 18.15 -52.18 5.19
C ASN A 144 17.61 -51.68 6.54
N ASP A 145 18.24 -50.64 7.09
CA ASP A 145 17.89 -49.99 8.35
C ASP A 145 18.04 -48.46 8.18
N ILE A 146 18.22 -47.68 9.24
CA ILE A 146 18.39 -46.21 9.23
C ILE A 146 19.38 -45.76 8.14
N SER A 147 18.91 -45.00 7.14
CA SER A 147 19.76 -44.50 6.05
C SER A 147 20.75 -43.44 6.52
N ILE A 148 20.27 -42.46 7.28
CA ILE A 148 21.06 -41.37 7.85
C ILE A 148 20.79 -41.32 9.35
N ASN A 149 21.82 -41.62 10.15
CA ASN A 149 21.78 -41.59 11.60
C ASN A 149 22.64 -40.43 12.13
N LEU A 150 22.00 -39.42 12.74
CA LEU A 150 22.64 -38.27 13.37
C LEU A 150 22.48 -38.38 14.89
N THR A 151 23.40 -39.09 15.54
CA THR A 151 23.32 -39.39 16.97
C THR A 151 24.50 -38.76 17.71
N SER A 152 24.23 -37.82 18.62
CA SER A 152 25.25 -37.22 19.50
C SER A 152 25.24 -37.84 20.91
N SER A 153 26.31 -37.60 21.68
CA SER A 153 26.37 -37.97 23.10
C SER A 153 26.07 -36.79 24.04
N GLY A 154 25.36 -35.77 23.53
CA GLY A 154 25.03 -34.53 24.25
C GLY A 154 25.69 -33.27 23.67
N GLU A 155 26.51 -33.44 22.61
CA GLU A 155 27.07 -32.32 21.85
C GLU A 155 26.06 -31.79 20.83
N ASP A 156 26.26 -30.54 20.42
CA ASP A 156 25.44 -29.86 19.42
C ASP A 156 25.52 -30.55 18.04
N LEU A 157 24.37 -30.65 17.37
CA LEU A 157 24.21 -31.10 15.99
C LEU A 157 23.74 -29.92 15.16
N THR A 158 24.65 -29.02 14.80
CA THR A 158 24.36 -27.74 14.16
C THR A 158 24.86 -27.66 12.72
N SER A 159 24.24 -26.79 11.92
CA SER A 159 24.62 -26.54 10.53
C SER A 159 24.64 -27.81 9.67
N ILE A 160 23.67 -28.70 9.88
CA ILE A 160 23.52 -29.93 9.10
C ILE A 160 22.51 -29.72 7.97
N ILE A 161 22.92 -30.00 6.74
CA ILE A 161 22.10 -29.83 5.53
C ILE A 161 21.96 -31.17 4.81
N ILE A 162 20.73 -31.65 4.70
CA ILE A 162 20.33 -32.82 3.90
C ILE A 162 19.51 -32.30 2.73
N LYS A 163 20.07 -32.34 1.51
CA LYS A 163 19.48 -31.67 0.35
C LYS A 163 19.50 -32.49 -0.94
N ASP A 164 18.43 -32.44 -1.72
CA ASP A 164 18.35 -33.04 -3.06
C ASP A 164 18.63 -34.56 -3.05
N ASN A 165 18.33 -35.28 -1.96
CA ASN A 165 18.56 -36.72 -1.86
C ASN A 165 17.30 -37.54 -2.18
N SER A 166 17.51 -38.77 -2.66
CA SER A 166 16.50 -39.82 -2.72
C SER A 166 16.87 -40.91 -1.71
N ILE A 167 16.06 -41.11 -0.68
CA ILE A 167 16.35 -41.98 0.46
C ILE A 167 15.23 -43.01 0.57
N ILE A 168 15.59 -44.30 0.56
CA ILE A 168 14.67 -45.42 0.76
C ILE A 168 15.26 -46.29 1.87
N SER A 169 14.48 -46.53 2.92
CA SER A 169 14.92 -47.25 4.11
C SER A 169 13.94 -48.35 4.46
N GLU A 170 14.42 -49.60 4.53
CA GLU A 170 13.64 -50.74 5.01
C GLU A 170 13.59 -50.82 6.55
N VAL A 171 13.96 -49.74 7.25
CA VAL A 171 13.92 -49.60 8.72
C VAL A 171 12.60 -50.07 9.31
N SER A 172 12.65 -50.75 10.43
CA SER A 172 11.48 -51.27 11.14
C SER A 172 11.60 -51.06 12.65
N MET A 173 10.55 -51.43 13.39
CA MET A 173 10.52 -51.42 14.86
C MET A 173 10.54 -50.01 15.50
N GLY A 174 9.86 -49.04 14.89
CA GLY A 174 9.66 -47.71 15.47
C GLY A 174 10.87 -46.80 15.32
N SER A 175 11.55 -46.89 14.17
CA SER A 175 12.68 -46.06 13.78
C SER A 175 12.45 -45.45 12.39
N SER A 176 13.35 -44.57 11.94
CA SER A 176 13.13 -43.70 10.79
C SER A 176 14.22 -43.78 9.72
N ALA A 177 13.90 -43.41 8.48
CA ALA A 177 14.89 -43.33 7.40
C ALA A 177 15.98 -42.28 7.69
N VAL A 178 15.58 -41.15 8.28
CA VAL A 178 16.48 -40.12 8.80
C VAL A 178 16.21 -39.94 10.29
N TYR A 179 17.14 -40.44 11.12
CA TYR A 179 17.02 -40.42 12.57
C TYR A 179 18.01 -39.43 13.19
N VAL A 180 17.51 -38.56 14.06
CA VAL A 180 18.30 -37.58 14.79
C VAL A 180 18.07 -37.77 16.29
N TYR A 181 19.14 -37.94 17.06
CA TYR A 181 19.07 -38.18 18.48
C TYR A 181 20.13 -37.42 19.26
N THR A 182 19.69 -36.80 20.35
CA THR A 182 20.57 -36.29 21.41
C THR A 182 20.03 -36.76 22.78
N PRO A 183 20.88 -37.03 23.78
CA PRO A 183 20.42 -37.42 25.10
C PRO A 183 19.51 -36.38 25.74
N ASP A 184 18.46 -36.86 26.41
CA ASP A 184 17.50 -36.03 27.13
C ASP A 184 18.20 -35.08 28.11
N TYR A 185 17.75 -33.83 28.13
CA TYR A 185 18.25 -32.77 29.00
C TYR A 185 19.76 -32.49 28.87
N SER A 186 20.39 -32.88 27.76
CA SER A 186 21.78 -32.50 27.46
C SER A 186 21.97 -31.00 27.29
N GLY A 187 20.92 -30.28 26.89
CA GLY A 187 20.98 -28.87 26.54
C GLY A 187 21.54 -28.61 25.14
N ALA A 188 21.72 -29.67 24.34
CA ALA A 188 22.22 -29.58 22.97
C ALA A 188 21.29 -28.77 22.07
N VAL A 189 21.88 -28.18 21.03
CA VAL A 189 21.18 -27.56 19.91
C VAL A 189 21.15 -28.53 18.74
N ILE A 190 19.95 -28.76 18.18
CA ILE A 190 19.73 -29.53 16.97
C ILE A 190 19.31 -28.57 15.86
N ASP A 191 20.22 -28.27 14.94
CA ASP A 191 20.00 -27.43 13.76
C ASP A 191 20.22 -28.26 12.49
N VAL A 192 19.10 -28.65 11.87
CA VAL A 192 19.04 -29.56 10.72
C VAL A 192 18.05 -29.06 9.69
N SER A 193 18.53 -28.92 8.45
CA SER A 193 17.73 -28.54 7.29
C SER A 193 17.55 -29.72 6.33
N LEU A 194 16.30 -30.09 6.08
CA LEU A 194 15.88 -31.03 5.04
C LEU A 194 15.26 -30.24 3.88
N ILE A 195 15.92 -30.25 2.71
CA ILE A 195 15.51 -29.44 1.56
C ILE A 195 15.41 -30.29 0.29
N ASN A 196 14.25 -30.32 -0.36
CA ASN A 196 14.04 -30.97 -1.65
C ASN A 196 14.45 -32.47 -1.66
N ASN A 197 14.20 -33.19 -0.57
CA ASN A 197 14.47 -34.62 -0.50
C ASN A 197 13.22 -35.44 -0.83
N ASN A 198 13.43 -36.64 -1.39
CA ASN A 198 12.44 -37.71 -1.42
C ASN A 198 12.85 -38.75 -0.38
N ILE A 199 12.07 -38.92 0.68
CA ILE A 199 12.40 -39.79 1.82
C ILE A 199 11.29 -40.81 2.01
N THR A 200 11.64 -42.08 1.99
CA THR A 200 10.69 -43.18 2.12
C THR A 200 11.17 -44.18 3.17
N GLY A 201 10.48 -44.26 4.30
CA GLY A 201 10.51 -45.41 5.20
C GLY A 201 9.51 -46.46 4.70
N ASN A 202 9.99 -47.58 4.18
CA ASN A 202 9.16 -48.64 3.58
C ASN A 202 9.31 -50.01 4.27
N GLY A 203 9.85 -50.04 5.49
CA GLY A 203 9.89 -51.26 6.29
C GLY A 203 8.50 -51.78 6.64
N VAL A 204 8.43 -53.09 6.95
CA VAL A 204 7.18 -53.85 7.11
C VAL A 204 6.29 -53.40 8.27
N SER A 205 6.86 -52.72 9.28
CA SER A 205 6.13 -52.21 10.45
C SER A 205 6.97 -51.17 11.20
N GLY A 206 6.36 -50.05 11.59
CA GLY A 206 7.00 -48.97 12.34
C GLY A 206 8.20 -48.38 11.61
N SER A 207 7.99 -48.03 10.34
CA SER A 207 8.98 -47.40 9.47
C SER A 207 8.61 -45.95 9.26
N ASP A 208 9.26 -45.07 10.00
CA ASP A 208 8.99 -43.63 9.93
C ASP A 208 9.84 -42.98 8.82
N GLY A 209 9.39 -41.82 8.32
CA GLY A 209 10.16 -41.04 7.36
C GLY A 209 11.35 -40.36 8.04
N VAL A 210 11.05 -39.47 9.00
CA VAL A 210 12.02 -38.63 9.70
C VAL A 210 11.65 -38.53 11.16
N ARG A 211 12.62 -38.72 12.05
CA ARG A 211 12.40 -38.63 13.50
C ARG A 211 13.50 -37.83 14.20
N PHE A 212 13.08 -36.95 15.10
CA PHE A 212 13.93 -36.17 15.98
C PHE A 212 13.60 -36.45 17.43
N ASP A 213 14.59 -36.95 18.17
CA ASP A 213 14.50 -37.24 19.61
C ASP A 213 15.50 -36.36 20.37
N GLY A 214 14.98 -35.51 21.27
CA GLY A 214 15.81 -34.56 22.00
C GLY A 214 15.03 -33.82 23.08
N VAL A 215 14.53 -34.54 24.08
CA VAL A 215 13.80 -33.94 25.21
C VAL A 215 14.71 -32.94 25.92
N GLY A 216 14.22 -31.74 26.23
CA GLY A 216 15.00 -30.72 26.93
C GLY A 216 16.05 -29.99 26.07
N CYS A 217 16.12 -30.27 24.76
CA CYS A 217 17.06 -29.65 23.84
C CYS A 217 16.49 -28.39 23.18
N SER A 218 17.31 -27.65 22.42
CA SER A 218 16.84 -26.56 21.56
C SER A 218 16.88 -27.00 20.11
N LEU A 219 15.89 -26.61 19.31
CA LEU A 219 15.80 -27.06 17.92
C LEU A 219 15.63 -25.88 16.94
N ASP A 220 16.33 -25.96 15.81
CA ASP A 220 16.16 -25.08 14.66
C ASP A 220 16.03 -25.94 13.40
N LEU A 221 14.80 -26.24 13.01
CA LEU A 221 14.52 -27.21 11.94
C LEU A 221 13.86 -26.56 10.73
N ILE A 222 14.35 -26.92 9.55
CA ILE A 222 13.79 -26.50 8.27
C ILE A 222 13.41 -27.73 7.47
N PHE A 223 12.14 -27.84 7.10
CA PHE A 223 11.62 -28.79 6.13
C PHE A 223 11.08 -28.01 4.94
N GLU A 224 11.77 -28.04 3.81
CA GLU A 224 11.38 -27.30 2.60
C GLU A 224 11.29 -28.20 1.37
N ASN A 225 10.15 -28.19 0.68
CA ASN A 225 9.93 -28.89 -0.59
C ASN A 225 10.24 -30.40 -0.53
N ASN A 226 10.10 -31.06 0.62
CA ASN A 226 10.36 -32.51 0.73
C ASN A 226 9.12 -33.32 0.37
N ASN A 227 9.33 -34.52 -0.17
CA ASN A 227 8.33 -35.56 -0.27
C ASN A 227 8.71 -36.68 0.71
N ILE A 228 7.94 -36.84 1.79
CA ILE A 228 8.26 -37.76 2.89
C ILE A 228 7.12 -38.76 3.01
N THR A 229 7.47 -40.04 3.03
CA THR A 229 6.52 -41.15 3.19
C THR A 229 7.00 -42.13 4.24
N GLY A 230 6.09 -42.66 5.05
CA GLY A 230 6.35 -43.69 6.06
C GLY A 230 5.25 -44.74 6.09
N THR A 231 5.53 -45.92 6.66
CA THR A 231 4.51 -46.95 6.89
C THR A 231 3.81 -46.81 8.24
N GLU A 232 4.30 -45.99 9.18
CA GLU A 232 3.63 -45.66 10.45
C GLU A 232 3.48 -44.14 10.62
N GLU A 233 4.28 -43.45 11.43
CA GLU A 233 4.27 -41.98 11.50
C GLU A 233 5.31 -41.42 10.51
N VAL A 234 5.03 -40.33 9.79
CA VAL A 234 5.98 -39.85 8.77
C VAL A 234 7.03 -38.93 9.35
N VAL A 235 6.61 -37.93 10.11
CA VAL A 235 7.49 -36.96 10.77
C VAL A 235 7.16 -36.92 12.25
N ILE A 236 8.12 -37.30 13.08
CA ILE A 236 7.99 -37.31 14.54
C ILE A 236 9.00 -36.33 15.13
N LEU A 237 8.51 -35.38 15.93
CA LEU A 237 9.35 -34.54 16.78
C LEU A 237 9.03 -34.84 18.25
N SER A 238 9.89 -35.63 18.90
CA SER A 238 9.80 -35.99 20.32
C SER A 238 10.73 -35.11 21.14
N THR A 239 10.27 -33.88 21.39
CA THR A 239 11.11 -32.79 21.91
C THR A 239 10.37 -32.01 23.01
N SER A 240 9.79 -32.72 23.98
CA SER A 240 9.19 -32.12 25.18
C SER A 240 10.23 -31.36 26.01
N ASN A 241 9.78 -30.44 26.88
CA ASN A 241 10.63 -29.63 27.76
C ASN A 241 11.67 -28.77 27.02
N SER A 242 11.47 -28.52 25.74
CA SER A 242 12.43 -27.80 24.90
C SER A 242 12.37 -26.30 25.14
N ASN A 243 13.46 -25.61 24.82
CA ASN A 243 13.54 -24.15 24.90
C ASN A 243 13.99 -23.56 23.56
N ASN A 244 13.50 -22.37 23.21
CA ASN A 244 13.93 -21.63 22.01
C ASN A 244 13.89 -22.48 20.73
N THR A 245 12.78 -23.18 20.50
CA THR A 245 12.63 -24.07 19.35
C THR A 245 11.98 -23.32 18.19
N ASN A 246 12.60 -23.34 17.02
CA ASN A 246 12.06 -22.82 15.77
C ASN A 246 11.94 -23.95 14.76
N ILE A 247 10.74 -24.21 14.25
CA ILE A 247 10.51 -25.29 13.29
C ILE A 247 9.65 -24.75 12.15
N THR A 248 10.11 -24.99 10.92
CA THR A 248 9.39 -24.56 9.71
C THR A 248 9.15 -25.72 8.76
N PHE A 249 7.91 -25.84 8.31
CA PHE A 249 7.48 -26.75 7.24
C PHE A 249 6.92 -25.91 6.09
N THR A 250 7.59 -25.92 4.95
CA THR A 250 7.17 -25.17 3.75
C THR A 250 7.10 -26.06 2.52
N ASN A 251 5.94 -26.08 1.86
CA ASN A 251 5.72 -26.79 0.59
C ASN A 251 6.07 -28.30 0.63
N ASN A 252 5.93 -28.97 1.78
CA ASN A 252 6.22 -30.40 1.87
C ASN A 252 4.99 -31.23 1.46
N ASN A 253 5.24 -32.41 0.90
CA ASN A 253 4.26 -33.47 0.72
C ASN A 253 4.57 -34.60 1.72
N ILE A 254 3.67 -34.86 2.67
CA ILE A 254 3.88 -35.82 3.76
C ILE A 254 2.74 -36.83 3.70
N THR A 255 3.05 -38.12 3.59
CA THR A 255 2.01 -39.16 3.43
C THR A 255 2.32 -40.45 4.19
N THR A 256 1.40 -40.90 5.02
CA THR A 256 1.41 -42.25 5.63
C THR A 256 0.16 -43.04 5.26
N ILE A 257 0.22 -44.36 5.49
CA ILE A 257 -0.85 -45.33 5.29
C ILE A 257 -1.44 -45.90 6.59
N ASN A 258 -0.86 -45.66 7.78
CA ASN A 258 -1.32 -46.31 9.02
C ASN A 258 -1.48 -45.39 10.25
N ASP A 259 -0.87 -44.20 10.30
CA ASP A 259 -0.95 -43.35 11.50
C ASP A 259 -1.00 -41.85 11.14
N PHE A 260 -0.43 -40.98 12.00
CA PHE A 260 -0.35 -39.54 11.77
C PHE A 260 0.69 -39.16 10.69
N GLY A 261 0.31 -38.21 9.84
CA GLY A 261 1.26 -37.59 8.90
C GLY A 261 2.38 -36.86 9.64
N VAL A 262 2.02 -36.03 10.63
CA VAL A 262 2.99 -35.29 11.46
C VAL A 262 2.60 -35.37 12.93
N SER A 263 3.55 -35.76 13.77
CA SER A 263 3.41 -35.87 15.23
C SER A 263 4.39 -34.95 15.95
N LEU A 264 3.85 -33.94 16.65
CA LEU A 264 4.61 -32.91 17.35
C LEU A 264 4.40 -33.02 18.86
N LEU A 265 5.34 -33.66 19.55
CA LEU A 265 5.34 -33.84 21.00
C LEU A 265 6.25 -32.78 21.62
N VAL A 266 5.68 -31.61 21.89
CA VAL A 266 6.41 -30.40 22.34
C VAL A 266 5.90 -29.87 23.69
N ASN A 267 5.32 -30.74 24.52
CA ASN A 267 4.74 -30.38 25.81
C ASN A 267 5.78 -29.86 26.81
N SER A 268 5.34 -29.05 27.78
CA SER A 268 6.15 -28.44 28.85
C SER A 268 7.30 -27.57 28.34
N SER A 269 7.18 -26.99 27.14
CA SER A 269 8.26 -26.28 26.46
C SER A 269 8.10 -24.75 26.56
N ASN A 270 9.13 -23.99 26.21
CA ASN A 270 9.12 -22.53 26.33
C ASN A 270 9.75 -21.85 25.11
N LYS A 271 9.10 -20.78 24.62
CA LYS A 271 9.53 -20.06 23.40
C LYS A 271 9.63 -20.98 22.18
N ILE A 272 8.52 -21.66 21.89
CA ILE A 272 8.39 -22.53 20.72
C ILE A 272 7.73 -21.74 19.60
N ASN A 273 8.30 -21.79 18.40
CA ASN A 273 7.77 -21.17 17.20
C ASN A 273 7.69 -22.23 16.10
N ILE A 274 6.48 -22.69 15.78
CA ILE A 274 6.26 -23.68 14.71
C ILE A 274 5.40 -23.09 13.62
N THR A 275 5.86 -23.18 12.37
CA THR A 275 5.15 -22.66 11.20
C THR A 275 4.99 -23.73 10.13
N PHE A 276 3.75 -23.94 9.68
CA PHE A 276 3.39 -24.76 8.52
C PHE A 276 2.83 -23.85 7.42
N THR A 277 3.44 -23.84 6.24
CA THR A 277 2.98 -23.07 5.08
C THR A 277 2.91 -23.94 3.82
N ASN A 278 1.75 -23.94 3.17
CA ASN A 278 1.53 -24.62 1.87
C ASN A 278 1.89 -26.12 1.85
N ASN A 279 1.78 -26.83 2.97
CA ASN A 279 2.07 -28.27 3.00
C ASN A 279 0.85 -29.09 2.58
N ASN A 280 1.10 -30.24 1.98
CA ASN A 280 0.10 -31.28 1.75
C ASN A 280 0.41 -32.45 2.69
N ILE A 281 -0.44 -32.67 3.69
CA ILE A 281 -0.25 -33.68 4.73
C ILE A 281 -1.41 -34.65 4.67
N THR A 282 -1.11 -35.94 4.50
CA THR A 282 -2.10 -37.01 4.50
C THR A 282 -1.68 -38.09 5.49
N GLY A 283 -2.54 -38.40 6.46
CA GLY A 283 -2.38 -39.57 7.30
C GLY A 283 -3.63 -40.42 7.35
N GLU A 284 -3.48 -41.66 7.78
CA GLU A 284 -4.61 -42.59 7.87
C GLU A 284 -5.42 -42.26 9.11
N LYS A 285 -4.78 -42.34 10.27
CA LYS A 285 -5.36 -42.01 11.56
C LYS A 285 -5.60 -40.52 11.69
N GLY A 286 -4.58 -39.71 11.38
CA GLY A 286 -4.76 -38.27 11.35
C GLY A 286 -3.76 -37.50 10.51
N GLY A 287 -4.09 -36.26 10.17
CA GLY A 287 -3.18 -35.42 9.39
C GLY A 287 -2.03 -34.91 10.27
N VAL A 288 -2.37 -34.12 11.29
CA VAL A 288 -1.42 -33.53 12.24
C VAL A 288 -1.90 -33.75 13.66
N THR A 289 -1.04 -34.26 14.53
CA THR A 289 -1.23 -34.23 15.99
C THR A 289 -0.19 -33.32 16.64
N MET A 290 -0.66 -32.43 17.51
CA MET A 290 0.19 -31.50 18.23
C MET A 290 -0.17 -31.46 19.70
N ASN A 291 0.80 -31.80 20.55
CA ASN A 291 0.69 -31.70 22.00
C ASN A 291 1.70 -30.70 22.56
N PRO A 292 1.36 -29.40 22.58
CA PRO A 292 2.14 -28.37 23.25
C PRO A 292 1.79 -28.22 24.74
N SER A 293 0.95 -29.07 25.34
CA SER A 293 0.39 -28.87 26.68
C SER A 293 1.42 -28.41 27.72
N SER A 294 1.02 -27.51 28.64
CA SER A 294 1.90 -26.86 29.64
C SER A 294 3.04 -26.01 29.08
N SER A 295 3.07 -25.70 27.78
CA SER A 295 4.08 -24.81 27.20
C SER A 295 3.77 -23.33 27.44
N ILE A 296 4.81 -22.49 27.37
CA ILE A 296 4.71 -21.06 27.64
C ILE A 296 5.38 -20.21 26.54
N ASN A 297 4.89 -18.98 26.34
CA ASN A 297 5.48 -17.99 25.43
C ASN A 297 5.69 -18.51 23.99
N SER A 298 4.74 -19.30 23.47
CA SER A 298 4.91 -20.04 22.22
C SER A 298 3.94 -19.57 21.13
N GLN A 299 4.30 -19.78 19.86
CA GLN A 299 3.54 -19.39 18.68
C GLN A 299 3.46 -20.56 17.70
N PHE A 300 2.26 -20.82 17.19
CA PHE A 300 2.00 -21.90 16.26
C PHE A 300 1.15 -21.35 15.11
N THR A 301 1.65 -21.48 13.88
CA THR A 301 1.01 -20.90 12.69
C THR A 301 0.85 -21.94 11.59
N PHE A 302 -0.37 -22.06 11.06
CA PHE A 302 -0.70 -22.88 9.90
C PHE A 302 -1.34 -22.01 8.83
N ASN A 303 -0.66 -21.82 7.71
CA ASN A 303 -1.15 -21.03 6.58
C ASN A 303 -1.26 -21.89 5.32
N ASN A 304 -2.43 -21.89 4.67
CA ASN A 304 -2.63 -22.47 3.34
C ASN A 304 -2.26 -23.96 3.22
N ASN A 305 -2.38 -24.73 4.31
CA ASN A 305 -2.06 -26.16 4.27
C ASN A 305 -3.28 -26.97 3.83
N ASN A 306 -3.03 -28.08 3.14
CA ASN A 306 -4.01 -29.13 2.87
C ASN A 306 -3.72 -30.31 3.81
N ILE A 307 -4.61 -30.56 4.76
CA ILE A 307 -4.46 -31.59 5.79
C ILE A 307 -5.60 -32.59 5.63
N THR A 308 -5.28 -33.85 5.37
CA THR A 308 -6.24 -34.91 5.14
C THR A 308 -6.02 -36.07 6.11
N ALA A 309 -7.09 -36.53 6.74
CA ALA A 309 -7.13 -37.77 7.51
C ALA A 309 -8.16 -38.73 6.89
N THR A 310 -7.77 -39.96 6.57
CA THR A 310 -8.68 -40.90 5.91
C THR A 310 -9.56 -41.71 6.87
N ASN A 311 -9.25 -41.72 8.17
CA ASN A 311 -9.97 -42.51 9.17
C ASN A 311 -10.48 -41.67 10.35
N GLU A 312 -9.62 -41.09 11.18
CA GLU A 312 -10.05 -40.38 12.40
C GLU A 312 -10.05 -38.85 12.19
N VAL A 313 -8.96 -38.17 12.54
CA VAL A 313 -8.94 -36.72 12.82
C VAL A 313 -7.98 -35.94 11.92
N GLY A 314 -8.45 -34.86 11.29
CA GLY A 314 -7.62 -34.01 10.44
C GLY A 314 -6.50 -33.34 11.23
N VAL A 315 -6.89 -32.57 12.25
CA VAL A 315 -5.97 -31.94 13.21
C VAL A 315 -6.41 -32.26 14.63
N TYR A 316 -5.51 -32.86 15.41
CA TYR A 316 -5.65 -33.04 16.85
C TYR A 316 -4.75 -32.04 17.58
N LEU A 317 -5.32 -31.20 18.42
CA LEU A 317 -4.61 -30.11 19.09
C LEU A 317 -4.92 -30.08 20.60
N ASP A 318 -3.91 -30.37 21.43
CA ASP A 318 -4.00 -30.28 22.89
C ASP A 318 -3.36 -28.99 23.42
N VAL A 319 -4.18 -27.97 23.60
CA VAL A 319 -3.80 -26.69 24.22
C VAL A 319 -4.21 -26.67 25.68
N SER A 320 -3.90 -27.70 26.46
CA SER A 320 -4.10 -27.69 27.91
C SER A 320 -2.95 -26.99 28.64
N ARG A 321 -3.25 -26.13 29.64
CA ARG A 321 -2.26 -25.49 30.53
C ARG A 321 -1.18 -24.58 29.87
N ILE A 322 -1.43 -24.11 28.65
CA ILE A 322 -0.62 -23.17 27.88
C ILE A 322 -0.75 -21.72 28.41
N ILE A 323 0.36 -20.98 28.45
CA ILE A 323 0.40 -19.60 28.96
C ILE A 323 1.08 -18.67 27.95
N ASN A 324 0.52 -17.46 27.75
CA ASN A 324 1.10 -16.40 26.90
C ASN A 324 1.44 -16.90 25.49
N SER A 325 0.56 -17.69 24.89
CA SER A 325 0.82 -18.32 23.58
C SER A 325 -0.30 -18.04 22.60
N GLN A 326 -0.01 -18.25 21.32
CA GLN A 326 -0.93 -18.01 20.23
C GLN A 326 -0.92 -19.16 19.23
N PHE A 327 -2.11 -19.57 18.79
CA PHE A 327 -2.34 -20.54 17.72
C PHE A 327 -3.13 -19.86 16.62
N THR A 328 -2.68 -19.98 15.37
CA THR A 328 -3.34 -19.37 14.23
C THR A 328 -3.39 -20.32 13.05
N PHE A 329 -4.59 -20.60 12.58
CA PHE A 329 -4.89 -21.38 11.39
C PHE A 329 -5.56 -20.46 10.38
N ASN A 330 -4.87 -20.13 9.29
CA ASN A 330 -5.39 -19.28 8.22
C ASN A 330 -5.50 -20.03 6.90
N ASN A 331 -6.67 -19.98 6.27
CA ASN A 331 -6.88 -20.46 4.91
C ASN A 331 -6.42 -21.91 4.67
N ASN A 332 -6.54 -22.78 5.69
CA ASN A 332 -6.23 -24.20 5.56
C ASN A 332 -7.45 -24.97 5.04
N ASN A 333 -7.19 -26.04 4.31
CA ASN A 333 -8.19 -27.05 3.97
C ASN A 333 -7.94 -28.29 4.83
N ILE A 334 -8.85 -28.58 5.76
CA ILE A 334 -8.76 -29.68 6.72
C ILE A 334 -9.92 -30.63 6.46
N THR A 335 -9.61 -31.84 6.00
CA THR A 335 -10.61 -32.87 5.69
C THR A 335 -10.32 -34.14 6.45
N ALA A 336 -11.32 -34.67 7.13
CA ALA A 336 -11.20 -35.90 7.90
C ALA A 336 -12.42 -36.79 7.72
N ASN A 337 -12.25 -38.08 7.99
CA ASN A 337 -13.37 -39.02 7.95
C ASN A 337 -14.21 -39.01 9.24
N GLU A 338 -13.68 -38.70 10.43
CA GLU A 338 -14.51 -38.51 11.63
C GLU A 338 -14.61 -37.04 12.04
N MET A 339 -13.47 -36.43 12.38
CA MET A 339 -13.42 -35.08 12.97
C MET A 339 -12.44 -34.20 12.19
N GLY A 340 -12.91 -33.09 11.61
CA GLY A 340 -12.00 -32.16 10.91
C GLY A 340 -10.93 -31.64 11.87
N VAL A 341 -11.35 -31.05 12.98
CA VAL A 341 -10.50 -30.59 14.08
C VAL A 341 -11.01 -31.12 15.42
N ALA A 342 -10.12 -31.68 16.24
CA ALA A 342 -10.36 -31.97 17.64
C ALA A 342 -9.46 -31.08 18.51
N LEU A 343 -10.07 -30.21 19.31
CA LEU A 343 -9.39 -29.25 20.19
C LEU A 343 -9.61 -29.65 21.65
N ILE A 344 -8.54 -29.86 22.41
CA ILE A 344 -8.58 -29.99 23.87
C ILE A 344 -8.08 -28.69 24.48
N ALA A 345 -8.91 -28.09 25.32
CA ALA A 345 -8.74 -26.72 25.78
C ALA A 345 -8.99 -26.59 27.30
N ASP A 346 -7.97 -26.15 28.03
CA ASP A 346 -8.03 -25.85 29.46
C ASP A 346 -7.02 -24.73 29.78
N ASN A 347 -7.39 -23.46 29.50
CA ASN A 347 -6.56 -22.25 29.67
C ASN A 347 -7.30 -20.91 29.55
N ASN A 348 -6.94 -19.94 30.39
CA ASN A 348 -7.47 -18.57 30.34
C ASN A 348 -6.55 -17.51 29.69
N ASN A 349 -5.46 -17.90 29.02
CA ASN A 349 -4.44 -16.94 28.58
C ASN A 349 -3.72 -17.36 27.28
N THR A 350 -4.47 -17.96 26.36
CA THR A 350 -3.97 -18.41 25.05
C THR A 350 -5.05 -18.17 24.00
N ASP A 351 -4.70 -17.47 22.92
CA ASP A 351 -5.60 -17.26 21.80
C ASP A 351 -5.44 -18.40 20.77
N VAL A 352 -6.55 -19.01 20.40
CA VAL A 352 -6.66 -20.01 19.34
C VAL A 352 -7.58 -19.46 18.26
N THR A 353 -7.01 -19.12 17.11
CA THR A 353 -7.74 -18.50 16.00
C THR A 353 -7.77 -19.41 14.78
N PHE A 354 -8.97 -19.67 14.27
CA PHE A 354 -9.22 -20.24 12.95
C PHE A 354 -9.86 -19.16 12.08
N ASN A 355 -9.15 -18.69 11.06
CA ASN A 355 -9.64 -17.71 10.10
C ASN A 355 -9.65 -18.25 8.66
N GLU A 356 -10.77 -18.12 7.95
CA GLU A 356 -10.88 -18.45 6.52
C GLU A 356 -10.57 -19.93 6.17
N ASN A 357 -10.71 -20.87 7.10
CA ASN A 357 -10.43 -22.28 6.84
C ASN A 357 -11.64 -23.00 6.25
N ASN A 358 -11.39 -24.02 5.44
CA ASN A 358 -12.36 -25.04 5.08
C ASN A 358 -12.12 -26.25 5.97
N ILE A 359 -13.08 -26.60 6.81
CA ILE A 359 -12.95 -27.68 7.79
C ILE A 359 -14.12 -28.65 7.61
N SER A 360 -13.81 -29.92 7.36
CA SER A 360 -14.81 -30.96 7.15
C SER A 360 -14.49 -32.26 7.89
N GLY A 361 -15.51 -32.84 8.53
CA GLY A 361 -15.48 -34.18 9.13
C GLY A 361 -16.87 -34.82 9.09
N ASN A 362 -17.00 -36.15 9.14
CA ASN A 362 -18.34 -36.75 9.09
C ASN A 362 -19.14 -36.55 10.39
N ASN A 363 -18.52 -36.73 11.55
CA ASN A 363 -19.18 -36.60 12.84
C ASN A 363 -19.16 -35.13 13.30
N TYR A 364 -17.97 -34.52 13.24
CA TYR A 364 -17.77 -33.12 13.61
C TYR A 364 -16.92 -32.41 12.56
N ALA A 365 -17.33 -31.23 12.10
CA ALA A 365 -16.36 -30.38 11.41
C ALA A 365 -15.29 -29.94 12.42
N MET A 366 -15.73 -29.45 13.59
CA MET A 366 -14.85 -29.19 14.72
C MET A 366 -15.52 -29.60 16.03
N ILE A 367 -14.76 -30.26 16.90
CA ILE A 367 -15.15 -30.54 18.28
C ILE A 367 -14.14 -29.92 19.24
N SER A 368 -14.63 -29.23 20.27
CA SER A 368 -13.84 -28.59 21.31
C SER A 368 -14.21 -29.16 22.67
N LEU A 369 -13.24 -29.71 23.38
CA LEU A 369 -13.38 -30.31 24.69
C LEU A 369 -12.78 -29.38 25.74
N PHE A 370 -13.63 -28.86 26.63
CA PHE A 370 -13.23 -27.96 27.71
C PHE A 370 -13.24 -28.70 29.04
N SER A 371 -12.04 -28.98 29.57
CA SER A 371 -11.86 -29.66 30.87
C SER A 371 -11.51 -28.72 32.02
N GLY A 372 -11.32 -27.42 31.74
CA GLY A 372 -11.17 -26.37 32.75
C GLY A 372 -11.57 -25.00 32.21
N HIS A 373 -11.29 -23.93 32.95
CA HIS A 373 -11.66 -22.59 32.50
C HIS A 373 -10.92 -22.24 31.20
N PHE A 374 -11.66 -21.75 30.20
CA PHE A 374 -11.08 -21.39 28.91
C PHE A 374 -11.58 -20.05 28.38
N GLY A 375 -10.69 -19.27 27.75
CA GLY A 375 -11.06 -18.16 26.89
C GLY A 375 -10.02 -17.86 25.82
N GLY A 376 -10.46 -17.26 24.72
CA GLY A 376 -9.63 -16.93 23.56
C GLY A 376 -9.81 -17.86 22.35
N LEU A 377 -11.02 -18.39 22.09
CA LEU A 377 -11.29 -19.15 20.86
C LEU A 377 -11.98 -18.25 19.82
N TYR A 378 -11.35 -18.05 18.67
CA TYR A 378 -11.87 -17.22 17.59
C TYR A 378 -12.07 -18.07 16.33
N LEU A 379 -13.33 -18.29 15.96
CA LEU A 379 -13.73 -18.96 14.72
C LEU A 379 -14.28 -17.91 13.77
N LEU A 380 -13.46 -17.47 12.82
CA LEU A 380 -13.72 -16.33 11.95
C LEU A 380 -13.78 -16.75 10.47
N ASN A 381 -14.86 -16.41 9.77
CA ASN A 381 -14.93 -16.55 8.31
C ASN A 381 -14.65 -17.96 7.76
N ASN A 382 -14.84 -19.02 8.56
CA ASN A 382 -14.57 -20.39 8.15
C ASN A 382 -15.79 -21.02 7.47
N ASN A 383 -15.54 -22.08 6.72
CA ASN A 383 -16.56 -22.98 6.19
C ASN A 383 -16.45 -24.34 6.90
N PHE A 384 -17.42 -24.64 7.76
CA PHE A 384 -17.54 -25.91 8.48
C PHE A 384 -18.54 -26.80 7.78
N THR A 385 -18.15 -28.02 7.41
CA THR A 385 -19.03 -29.01 6.77
C THR A 385 -19.03 -30.33 7.53
N SER A 386 -20.20 -30.84 7.88
CA SER A 386 -20.34 -32.12 8.58
C SER A 386 -21.57 -32.92 8.17
N ASN A 387 -21.50 -34.24 8.33
CA ASN A 387 -22.62 -35.16 8.14
C ASN A 387 -23.39 -35.46 9.44
N ASP A 388 -23.05 -34.78 10.55
CA ASP A 388 -23.79 -34.83 11.82
C ASP A 388 -23.76 -33.46 12.51
N VAL A 389 -22.67 -33.11 13.21
CA VAL A 389 -22.55 -31.85 13.95
C VAL A 389 -21.53 -30.90 13.29
N GLY A 390 -21.89 -29.63 13.11
CA GLY A 390 -20.98 -28.61 12.59
C GLY A 390 -19.89 -28.28 13.61
N LEU A 391 -20.29 -27.61 14.68
CA LEU A 391 -19.43 -27.24 15.81
C LEU A 391 -19.92 -27.89 17.10
N GLY A 392 -19.11 -28.76 17.69
CA GLY A 392 -19.38 -29.38 18.99
C GLY A 392 -18.57 -28.76 20.12
N PHE A 393 -19.23 -28.47 21.24
CA PHE A 393 -18.62 -27.96 22.46
C PHE A 393 -18.97 -28.90 23.62
N LEU A 394 -17.99 -29.69 24.07
CA LEU A 394 -18.14 -30.60 25.20
C LEU A 394 -17.59 -29.95 26.48
N LEU A 395 -18.43 -29.84 27.51
CA LEU A 395 -18.16 -29.02 28.69
C LEU A 395 -18.16 -29.86 29.97
N GLY A 396 -17.12 -29.71 30.80
CA GLY A 396 -16.96 -30.48 32.05
C GLY A 396 -16.87 -29.64 33.32
N ASN A 397 -17.96 -29.03 33.79
CA ASN A 397 -17.99 -28.12 34.95
C ASN A 397 -17.02 -26.92 34.79
N VAL A 398 -17.14 -26.21 33.67
CA VAL A 398 -16.17 -25.17 33.27
C VAL A 398 -16.81 -23.78 33.21
N VAL A 399 -15.97 -22.74 33.18
CA VAL A 399 -16.40 -21.41 32.74
C VAL A 399 -15.69 -21.10 31.43
N VAL A 400 -16.45 -20.82 30.39
CA VAL A 400 -15.94 -20.47 29.07
C VAL A 400 -16.36 -19.05 28.74
N ASN A 401 -15.38 -18.17 28.53
CA ASN A 401 -15.59 -16.78 28.12
C ASN A 401 -14.76 -16.49 26.87
N ASP A 402 -14.95 -15.33 26.25
CA ASP A 402 -14.11 -14.88 25.12
C ASP A 402 -14.01 -15.90 23.98
N VAL A 403 -15.14 -16.53 23.66
CA VAL A 403 -15.32 -17.35 22.46
C VAL A 403 -16.12 -16.54 21.45
N PHE A 404 -15.53 -16.33 20.28
CA PHE A 404 -16.11 -15.53 19.20
C PHE A 404 -16.28 -16.40 17.95
N VAL A 405 -17.52 -16.57 17.50
CA VAL A 405 -17.87 -17.33 16.29
C VAL A 405 -18.59 -16.37 15.35
N SER A 406 -17.91 -15.91 14.29
CA SER A 406 -18.47 -14.90 13.39
C SER A 406 -18.04 -15.06 11.94
N GLY A 407 -18.94 -14.70 11.01
CA GLY A 407 -18.68 -14.75 9.57
C GLY A 407 -18.61 -16.17 9.00
N ASN A 408 -18.93 -17.21 9.78
CA ASN A 408 -18.76 -18.59 9.34
C ASN A 408 -19.98 -19.09 8.55
N THR A 409 -19.74 -19.98 7.58
CA THR A 409 -20.77 -20.87 7.04
C THR A 409 -20.65 -22.22 7.75
N ILE A 410 -21.72 -22.66 8.40
CA ILE A 410 -21.78 -23.93 9.13
C ILE A 410 -22.86 -24.77 8.46
N ASN A 411 -22.44 -25.83 7.78
CA ASN A 411 -23.30 -26.75 7.06
C ASN A 411 -23.21 -28.14 7.70
N ALA A 412 -24.23 -28.52 8.45
CA ALA A 412 -24.35 -29.80 9.11
C ALA A 412 -25.70 -30.43 8.79
N THR A 413 -25.81 -31.76 8.82
CA THR A 413 -27.11 -32.41 8.57
C THR A 413 -28.00 -32.37 9.82
N ASN A 414 -27.45 -32.65 11.00
CA ASN A 414 -28.20 -32.79 12.25
C ASN A 414 -28.16 -31.50 13.07
N THR A 415 -27.01 -31.16 13.66
CA THR A 415 -26.88 -29.99 14.54
C THR A 415 -25.81 -29.01 14.03
N GLY A 416 -26.16 -27.74 13.87
CA GLY A 416 -25.22 -26.70 13.44
C GLY A 416 -24.18 -26.44 14.52
N ILE A 417 -24.63 -26.03 15.70
CA ILE A 417 -23.81 -25.80 16.88
C ILE A 417 -24.40 -26.54 18.07
N ASP A 418 -23.60 -27.40 18.70
CA ASP A 418 -24.02 -28.26 19.80
C ASP A 418 -23.20 -27.99 21.06
N PHE A 419 -23.90 -27.75 22.17
CA PHE A 419 -23.30 -27.64 23.50
C PHE A 419 -23.80 -28.78 24.39
N GLU A 420 -22.90 -29.70 24.70
CA GLU A 420 -23.14 -30.81 25.61
C GLU A 420 -22.51 -30.49 26.98
N ASP A 421 -23.34 -30.13 27.98
CA ASP A 421 -22.88 -29.95 29.36
C ASP A 421 -22.92 -31.28 30.11
N LEU A 422 -21.75 -31.75 30.53
CA LEU A 422 -21.62 -32.87 31.45
C LEU A 422 -21.58 -32.41 32.91
N GLY A 423 -21.86 -31.13 33.19
CA GLY A 423 -21.73 -30.51 34.51
C GLY A 423 -22.58 -29.25 34.74
N SER A 424 -22.14 -28.38 35.66
CA SER A 424 -22.70 -27.06 35.95
C SER A 424 -21.80 -25.98 35.36
N SER A 425 -21.67 -25.95 34.04
CA SER A 425 -20.81 -25.00 33.34
C SER A 425 -21.49 -23.62 33.18
N TYR A 426 -20.70 -22.57 32.97
CA TYR A 426 -21.16 -21.20 32.69
C TYR A 426 -20.51 -20.66 31.42
N LEU A 427 -21.32 -20.16 30.49
CA LEU A 427 -20.85 -19.68 29.19
C LEU A 427 -21.13 -18.19 28.98
N ASN A 428 -20.17 -17.48 28.40
CA ASN A 428 -20.34 -16.14 27.85
C ASN A 428 -19.69 -16.09 26.46
N LEU A 429 -20.51 -16.33 25.44
CA LEU A 429 -20.09 -16.49 24.06
C LEU A 429 -20.65 -15.38 23.19
N THR A 430 -19.96 -15.04 22.12
CA THR A 430 -20.53 -14.21 21.04
C THR A 430 -20.53 -15.01 19.74
N VAL A 431 -21.71 -15.45 19.32
CA VAL A 431 -21.92 -16.24 18.11
C VAL A 431 -22.83 -15.43 17.20
N ASN A 432 -22.27 -14.55 16.38
CA ASN A 432 -23.05 -13.60 15.57
C ASN A 432 -22.60 -13.62 14.10
N TYR A 433 -23.45 -13.19 13.17
CA TYR A 433 -23.10 -13.05 11.76
C TYR A 433 -22.66 -14.36 11.07
N ASN A 434 -23.26 -15.49 11.44
CA ASN A 434 -23.02 -16.78 10.80
C ASN A 434 -24.20 -17.19 9.90
N ARG A 435 -23.92 -18.04 8.90
CA ARG A 435 -24.93 -18.78 8.13
C ARG A 435 -24.92 -20.23 8.59
N ILE A 436 -25.96 -20.64 9.29
CA ILE A 436 -26.06 -21.95 9.95
C ILE A 436 -27.17 -22.74 9.25
N LEU A 437 -26.78 -23.83 8.59
CA LEU A 437 -27.65 -24.74 7.86
C LEU A 437 -27.56 -26.11 8.52
N ALA A 438 -28.58 -26.48 9.27
CA ALA A 438 -28.72 -27.76 9.95
C ALA A 438 -30.17 -28.00 10.36
N ASP A 439 -30.57 -29.25 10.59
CA ASP A 439 -31.91 -29.59 11.09
C ASP A 439 -32.21 -28.87 12.41
N VAL A 440 -31.30 -28.97 13.37
CA VAL A 440 -31.22 -28.16 14.60
C VAL A 440 -30.10 -27.13 14.43
N GLY A 441 -30.42 -25.85 14.44
CA GLY A 441 -29.42 -24.79 14.27
C GLY A 441 -28.49 -24.67 15.48
N LEU A 442 -29.09 -24.59 16.68
CA LEU A 442 -28.39 -24.49 17.96
C LEU A 442 -29.05 -25.39 19.00
N ASN A 443 -28.25 -26.24 19.62
CA ASN A 443 -28.62 -26.98 20.83
C ASN A 443 -27.80 -26.43 22.01
N PHE A 444 -28.45 -25.69 22.91
CA PHE A 444 -27.79 -25.03 24.05
C PHE A 444 -28.35 -25.53 25.38
N THR A 445 -27.72 -26.53 26.00
CA THR A 445 -28.26 -27.19 27.21
C THR A 445 -27.64 -26.70 28.53
N THR A 446 -26.84 -25.63 28.50
CA THR A 446 -25.96 -25.21 29.61
C THR A 446 -26.47 -23.95 30.33
N ASN A 447 -25.87 -23.57 31.46
CA ASN A 447 -26.20 -22.27 32.08
C ASN A 447 -25.56 -21.11 31.32
N ASP A 448 -26.40 -20.22 30.81
CA ASP A 448 -25.96 -18.99 30.16
C ASP A 448 -25.59 -17.89 31.19
N ASN A 449 -24.54 -17.13 30.88
CA ASN A 449 -24.09 -15.96 31.63
C ASN A 449 -23.83 -14.76 30.70
N GLY A 450 -24.78 -14.49 29.80
CA GLY A 450 -24.75 -13.31 28.92
C GLY A 450 -24.26 -13.58 27.50
N SER A 451 -24.40 -14.80 27.00
CA SER A 451 -24.07 -15.13 25.62
C SER A 451 -25.00 -14.44 24.63
N SER A 452 -24.49 -14.10 23.46
CA SER A 452 -25.24 -13.52 22.34
C SER A 452 -25.20 -14.46 21.14
N PHE A 453 -26.39 -14.74 20.59
CA PHE A 453 -26.60 -15.53 19.37
C PHE A 453 -27.38 -14.72 18.31
N ASP A 454 -27.27 -13.39 18.38
CA ASP A 454 -27.99 -12.47 17.51
C ASP A 454 -27.31 -12.35 16.13
N TYR A 455 -28.01 -11.75 15.17
CA TYR A 455 -27.49 -11.46 13.83
C TYR A 455 -27.02 -12.69 13.06
N ASN A 456 -27.55 -13.88 13.32
CA ASN A 456 -27.31 -15.08 12.50
C ASN A 456 -28.43 -15.31 11.48
N TRP A 457 -28.08 -15.98 10.39
CA TRP A 457 -29.03 -16.61 9.48
C TRP A 457 -29.09 -18.11 9.78
N TRP A 458 -30.26 -18.60 10.19
CA TRP A 458 -30.47 -19.98 10.63
C TRP A 458 -31.02 -20.91 9.53
N GLY A 459 -30.83 -20.52 8.26
CA GLY A 459 -31.36 -21.24 7.09
C GLY A 459 -32.87 -21.06 6.84
N ILE A 460 -33.62 -20.55 7.82
CA ILE A 460 -35.07 -20.37 7.79
C ILE A 460 -35.50 -19.09 8.54
N ASN A 461 -36.65 -18.53 8.16
CA ASN A 461 -37.22 -17.36 8.82
C ASN A 461 -37.80 -17.67 10.20
N ASP A 462 -38.57 -18.75 10.30
CA ASP A 462 -39.16 -19.22 11.57
C ASP A 462 -38.18 -20.16 12.27
N ILE A 463 -37.58 -19.65 13.33
CA ILE A 463 -36.50 -20.32 14.07
C ILE A 463 -37.02 -21.04 15.33
N ALA A 464 -38.33 -21.10 15.56
CA ALA A 464 -38.90 -21.65 16.80
C ALA A 464 -38.48 -23.11 17.09
N ASN A 465 -38.19 -23.88 16.04
CA ASN A 465 -37.69 -25.26 16.14
C ASN A 465 -36.21 -25.41 15.78
N LYS A 466 -35.50 -24.32 15.49
CA LYS A 466 -34.06 -24.32 15.14
C LYS A 466 -33.16 -24.08 16.34
N ILE A 467 -33.68 -23.42 17.37
CA ILE A 467 -32.90 -23.00 18.53
C ILE A 467 -33.54 -23.59 19.78
N ASP A 468 -32.75 -24.30 20.58
CA ASP A 468 -33.15 -24.80 21.89
C ASP A 468 -32.30 -24.18 23.01
N GLY A 469 -32.92 -23.95 24.17
CA GLY A 469 -32.27 -23.51 25.41
C GLY A 469 -31.87 -22.04 25.54
N ILE A 470 -31.86 -21.26 24.45
CA ILE A 470 -31.65 -19.80 24.48
C ILE A 470 -32.54 -19.05 23.49
N THR A 471 -32.87 -17.78 23.75
CA THR A 471 -33.65 -16.94 22.84
C THR A 471 -32.76 -15.93 22.12
N THR A 472 -32.94 -15.78 20.80
CA THR A 472 -32.34 -14.70 20.02
C THR A 472 -33.31 -13.53 19.94
N THR A 473 -32.79 -12.30 20.06
CA THR A 473 -33.59 -11.08 19.95
C THR A 473 -33.65 -10.60 18.50
N ASN A 474 -32.52 -10.65 17.81
CA ASN A 474 -32.38 -10.22 16.42
C ASN A 474 -31.76 -11.35 15.60
N HIS A 475 -32.41 -11.76 14.52
CA HIS A 475 -31.85 -12.69 13.55
C HIS A 475 -32.21 -12.25 12.14
N TYR A 476 -31.42 -12.69 11.16
CA TYR A 476 -31.70 -12.41 9.77
C TYR A 476 -32.88 -13.26 9.29
N ILE A 477 -33.74 -12.65 8.49
CA ILE A 477 -34.83 -13.30 7.77
C ILE A 477 -34.75 -12.90 6.31
N LEU A 478 -35.05 -13.84 5.42
CA LEU A 478 -35.39 -13.52 4.04
C LEU A 478 -36.67 -12.68 4.07
N ASN A 479 -36.69 -11.53 3.42
CA ASN A 479 -37.90 -10.69 3.31
C ASN A 479 -37.75 -9.68 2.17
N ILE A 480 -38.86 -9.20 1.59
CA ILE A 480 -38.84 -8.22 0.49
C ILE A 480 -39.37 -6.87 1.02
N THR A 481 -38.48 -6.05 1.58
CA THR A 481 -38.82 -4.74 2.17
C THR A 481 -38.52 -3.60 1.19
N ASN A 482 -39.48 -2.69 0.95
CA ASN A 482 -39.37 -1.64 -0.08
C ASN A 482 -38.59 -0.41 0.42
N LEU A 483 -37.71 0.13 -0.42
CA LEU A 483 -36.90 1.35 -0.15
C LEU A 483 -37.41 2.63 -0.83
N SER A 484 -38.57 2.60 -1.49
CA SER A 484 -39.23 3.71 -2.22
C SER A 484 -38.62 4.06 -3.60
N GLY A 485 -39.50 4.51 -4.50
CA GLY A 485 -39.19 5.01 -5.85
C GLY A 485 -40.37 4.81 -6.82
N SER A 486 -40.61 5.77 -7.73
CA SER A 486 -41.73 5.73 -8.69
C SER A 486 -41.41 4.93 -9.96
N ASP A 487 -40.19 5.07 -10.49
CA ASP A 487 -39.77 4.43 -11.76
C ASP A 487 -38.76 3.28 -11.56
N ASN A 488 -38.03 3.29 -10.45
CA ASN A 488 -37.22 2.17 -9.98
C ASN A 488 -37.60 1.84 -8.54
N VAL A 489 -37.61 0.56 -8.19
CA VAL A 489 -37.94 0.08 -6.84
C VAL A 489 -36.78 -0.74 -6.33
N SER A 490 -36.20 -0.31 -5.20
CA SER A 490 -35.17 -1.08 -4.50
C SER A 490 -35.80 -1.90 -3.38
N PHE A 491 -35.27 -3.11 -3.17
CA PHE A 491 -35.66 -3.95 -2.03
C PHE A 491 -34.44 -4.41 -1.24
N TYR A 492 -34.55 -4.38 0.09
CA TYR A 492 -33.77 -5.28 0.92
C TYR A 492 -34.35 -6.69 0.81
N LEU A 493 -33.47 -7.67 0.61
CA LEU A 493 -33.82 -9.08 0.47
C LEU A 493 -33.52 -9.91 1.72
N LEU A 494 -32.58 -9.44 2.56
CA LEU A 494 -32.26 -10.00 3.85
C LEU A 494 -32.29 -8.89 4.89
N VAL A 495 -33.05 -9.09 5.96
CA VAL A 495 -33.30 -8.05 6.98
C VAL A 495 -33.34 -8.66 8.37
N LEU A 496 -33.19 -7.84 9.40
CA LEU A 496 -33.45 -8.27 10.78
C LEU A 496 -34.95 -8.46 11.00
N ASN A 497 -35.31 -9.54 11.69
CA ASN A 497 -36.70 -9.89 12.04
C ASN A 497 -37.47 -8.77 12.76
N THR A 498 -36.80 -7.97 13.59
CA THR A 498 -37.43 -6.93 14.42
C THR A 498 -37.61 -5.60 13.68
N THR A 499 -36.58 -5.13 12.98
CA THR A 499 -36.51 -3.78 12.39
C THR A 499 -36.83 -3.77 10.89
N LEU A 500 -36.76 -4.92 10.22
CA LEU A 500 -36.96 -5.07 8.77
C LEU A 500 -36.00 -4.24 7.91
N ILE A 501 -34.80 -3.95 8.43
CA ILE A 501 -33.68 -3.33 7.71
C ILE A 501 -32.49 -4.28 7.65
N ASN A 502 -31.57 -4.07 6.71
CA ASN A 502 -30.41 -4.94 6.43
C ASN A 502 -29.14 -4.56 7.21
N THR A 503 -29.25 -3.98 8.41
CA THR A 503 -28.05 -3.56 9.18
C THR A 503 -27.15 -4.76 9.52
N GLY A 504 -25.83 -4.60 9.34
CA GLY A 504 -24.81 -5.58 9.73
C GLY A 504 -24.64 -6.77 8.79
N VAL A 505 -25.39 -6.82 7.67
CA VAL A 505 -25.31 -7.92 6.70
C VAL A 505 -23.95 -8.05 6.04
N GLU A 506 -23.15 -6.98 6.03
CA GLU A 506 -21.77 -6.94 5.57
C GLU A 506 -20.82 -7.86 6.38
N ASN A 507 -21.19 -8.24 7.61
CA ASN A 507 -20.40 -9.13 8.46
C ASN A 507 -20.74 -10.63 8.27
N LEU A 508 -21.80 -10.94 7.50
CA LEU A 508 -22.16 -12.32 7.20
C LEU A 508 -21.15 -12.98 6.24
N PRO A 509 -21.06 -14.33 6.21
CA PRO A 509 -20.34 -15.04 5.15
C PRO A 509 -20.86 -14.68 3.75
N ASP A 510 -20.06 -14.95 2.73
CA ASP A 510 -20.47 -14.70 1.35
C ASP A 510 -21.48 -15.76 0.89
N PHE A 511 -22.62 -15.30 0.39
CA PHE A 511 -23.64 -16.15 -0.24
C PHE A 511 -24.54 -15.31 -1.16
N THR A 512 -25.34 -15.99 -1.97
CA THR A 512 -26.20 -15.36 -2.97
C THR A 512 -27.68 -15.66 -2.69
N ILE A 513 -28.50 -14.61 -2.71
CA ILE A 513 -29.96 -14.71 -2.76
C ILE A 513 -30.36 -14.69 -4.23
N ASN A 514 -31.09 -15.72 -4.66
CA ASN A 514 -31.61 -15.81 -6.02
C ASN A 514 -33.08 -15.38 -6.05
N GLY A 515 -33.60 -14.93 -7.18
CA GLY A 515 -34.99 -14.51 -7.25
C GLY A 515 -35.49 -14.30 -8.67
N THR A 516 -36.76 -13.88 -8.77
CA THR A 516 -37.34 -13.42 -10.03
C THR A 516 -38.12 -12.13 -9.88
N PHE A 517 -38.03 -11.23 -10.86
CA PHE A 517 -38.88 -10.06 -10.97
C PHE A 517 -39.73 -10.20 -12.23
N ASN A 518 -41.04 -10.35 -12.05
CA ASN A 518 -42.00 -10.69 -13.10
C ASN A 518 -41.56 -11.90 -13.95
N GLY A 519 -40.94 -12.90 -13.31
CA GLY A 519 -40.42 -14.11 -13.97
C GLY A 519 -39.02 -13.98 -14.58
N VAL A 520 -38.39 -12.80 -14.55
CA VAL A 520 -37.00 -12.61 -14.97
C VAL A 520 -36.06 -12.87 -13.80
N ALA A 521 -35.09 -13.76 -13.95
CA ALA A 521 -34.15 -14.10 -12.90
C ALA A 521 -33.25 -12.91 -12.51
N TYR A 522 -32.96 -12.80 -11.22
CA TYR A 522 -31.97 -11.90 -10.66
C TYR A 522 -31.27 -12.59 -9.48
N ASN A 523 -30.16 -12.02 -9.02
CA ASN A 523 -29.53 -12.38 -7.77
C ASN A 523 -29.02 -11.13 -7.05
N SER A 524 -28.69 -11.29 -5.77
CA SER A 524 -28.03 -10.28 -4.95
C SER A 524 -27.17 -10.98 -3.90
N SER A 525 -26.00 -10.41 -3.62
CA SER A 525 -25.02 -10.96 -2.67
C SER A 525 -24.70 -9.94 -1.58
N ARG A 526 -23.76 -10.31 -0.71
CA ARG A 526 -23.23 -9.42 0.32
C ARG A 526 -22.61 -8.15 -0.25
N ASP A 527 -22.01 -8.19 -1.44
CA ASP A 527 -21.39 -7.02 -2.09
C ASP A 527 -22.40 -5.90 -2.40
N GLU A 528 -23.65 -6.27 -2.65
CA GLU A 528 -24.78 -5.34 -2.84
C GLU A 528 -25.57 -5.13 -1.54
N SER A 529 -25.04 -5.59 -0.40
CA SER A 529 -25.71 -5.61 0.91
C SER A 529 -27.08 -6.28 0.86
N PHE A 530 -27.21 -7.32 0.03
CA PHE A 530 -28.46 -8.03 -0.27
C PHE A 530 -29.59 -7.08 -0.70
N THR A 531 -29.24 -6.02 -1.43
CA THR A 531 -30.16 -5.04 -2.01
C THR A 531 -30.20 -5.20 -3.52
N HIS A 532 -31.40 -5.13 -4.12
CA HIS A 532 -31.51 -5.15 -5.59
C HIS A 532 -32.44 -4.05 -6.10
N LEU A 533 -32.03 -3.40 -7.19
CA LEU A 533 -32.76 -2.33 -7.88
C LEU A 533 -33.51 -2.89 -9.08
N PHE A 534 -34.84 -2.74 -9.10
CA PHE A 534 -35.68 -3.15 -10.23
C PHE A 534 -36.21 -1.95 -11.00
N THR A 535 -36.15 -2.03 -12.33
CA THR A 535 -36.78 -1.04 -13.23
C THR A 535 -38.22 -1.44 -13.55
N ILE A 536 -39.16 -0.50 -13.40
CA ILE A 536 -40.57 -0.72 -13.75
C ILE A 536 -40.78 -0.55 -15.26
N LEU A 537 -40.97 -1.65 -15.97
CA LEU A 537 -41.16 -1.63 -17.43
C LEU A 537 -42.59 -1.24 -17.85
N SER A 538 -43.59 -1.60 -17.04
CA SER A 538 -45.02 -1.35 -17.34
C SER A 538 -45.84 -1.14 -16.06
N ARG A 539 -46.87 -0.29 -16.14
CA ARG A 539 -47.88 -0.11 -15.08
C ARG A 539 -48.57 -1.45 -14.76
N GLY A 540 -48.90 -1.67 -13.49
CA GLY A 540 -49.69 -2.81 -13.04
C GLY A 540 -49.05 -3.58 -11.87
N ASN A 541 -49.62 -4.74 -11.55
CA ASN A 541 -49.08 -5.64 -10.53
C ASN A 541 -47.70 -6.14 -10.96
N GLN A 542 -46.72 -5.92 -10.10
CA GLN A 542 -45.38 -6.46 -10.19
C GLN A 542 -45.22 -7.54 -9.13
N THR A 543 -44.52 -8.62 -9.47
CA THR A 543 -44.25 -9.73 -8.56
C THR A 543 -42.74 -9.91 -8.42
N VAL A 544 -42.25 -9.87 -7.19
CA VAL A 544 -40.87 -10.16 -6.82
C VAL A 544 -40.87 -11.47 -6.04
N THR A 545 -39.97 -12.38 -6.37
CA THR A 545 -39.70 -13.59 -5.60
C THR A 545 -38.24 -13.61 -5.16
N ALA A 546 -37.96 -14.05 -3.94
CA ALA A 546 -36.61 -14.25 -3.43
C ALA A 546 -36.50 -15.66 -2.83
N PHE A 547 -35.35 -16.30 -3.02
CA PHE A 547 -35.01 -17.66 -2.63
C PHE A 547 -33.64 -17.67 -1.97
N LEU A 548 -33.57 -18.23 -0.77
CA LEU A 548 -32.36 -18.48 -0.01
C LEU A 548 -32.57 -19.76 0.81
N ASP A 549 -31.70 -20.74 0.61
CA ASP A 549 -31.74 -22.01 1.32
C ASP A 549 -33.11 -22.70 1.23
N GLU A 550 -33.77 -22.95 2.36
CA GLU A 550 -35.10 -23.58 2.38
C GLU A 550 -36.25 -22.58 2.27
N GLN A 551 -35.96 -21.29 2.05
CA GLN A 551 -36.96 -20.23 2.06
C GLN A 551 -37.23 -19.68 0.67
N ASN A 552 -38.52 -19.44 0.42
CA ASN A 552 -39.01 -18.76 -0.76
C ASN A 552 -40.09 -17.76 -0.36
N ILE A 553 -39.94 -16.50 -0.74
CA ILE A 553 -40.89 -15.43 -0.47
C ILE A 553 -41.30 -14.78 -1.76
N THR A 554 -42.61 -14.54 -1.88
CA THR A 554 -43.19 -13.80 -3.00
C THR A 554 -43.91 -12.58 -2.47
N ARG A 555 -43.66 -11.43 -3.09
CA ARG A 555 -44.38 -10.20 -2.82
C ARG A 555 -44.93 -9.61 -4.11
N THR A 556 -46.19 -9.19 -4.08
CA THR A 556 -46.83 -8.45 -5.17
C THR A 556 -47.07 -7.01 -4.73
N PHE A 557 -46.79 -6.06 -5.61
CA PHE A 557 -47.09 -4.63 -5.40
C PHE A 557 -47.58 -4.00 -6.71
N TYR A 558 -48.31 -2.90 -6.61
CA TYR A 558 -48.82 -2.18 -7.79
C TYR A 558 -47.87 -1.04 -8.16
N ALA A 559 -47.33 -1.05 -9.37
CA ALA A 559 -46.48 0.04 -9.88
C ALA A 559 -47.28 0.98 -10.80
N ILE A 560 -47.06 2.28 -10.65
CA ILE A 560 -47.57 3.35 -11.52
C ILE A 560 -46.41 3.89 -12.38
N LYS A 561 -46.68 4.23 -13.64
CA LYS A 561 -45.72 4.90 -14.54
C LYS A 561 -46.26 6.31 -14.80
N ASN A 562 -45.46 7.35 -14.59
CA ASN A 562 -45.90 8.74 -14.76
C ASN A 562 -45.59 9.24 -16.19
N SER A 563 -46.42 10.13 -16.75
CA SER A 563 -46.10 10.89 -17.97
C SER A 563 -44.83 11.71 -17.75
N THR A 564 -43.87 11.65 -18.67
CA THR A 564 -42.56 12.29 -18.49
C THR A 564 -42.59 13.77 -18.88
N ILE A 565 -41.74 14.56 -18.22
CA ILE A 565 -41.37 15.92 -18.63
C ILE A 565 -39.85 16.06 -18.48
N VAL A 566 -39.20 16.56 -19.53
CA VAL A 566 -37.75 16.75 -19.60
C VAL A 566 -37.49 18.15 -20.15
N VAL A 567 -36.55 18.86 -19.53
CA VAL A 567 -36.03 20.14 -20.03
C VAL A 567 -34.59 19.94 -20.46
N SER A 568 -34.29 20.25 -21.72
CA SER A 568 -32.95 20.10 -22.30
C SER A 568 -32.54 21.35 -23.08
N PRO A 569 -31.44 22.02 -22.72
CA PRO A 569 -30.63 21.81 -21.51
C PRO A 569 -31.40 22.21 -20.24
N ASN A 570 -31.09 21.60 -19.09
CA ASN A 570 -31.68 21.96 -17.80
C ASN A 570 -31.08 23.26 -17.18
N SER A 571 -30.08 23.84 -17.83
CA SER A 571 -29.49 25.13 -17.50
C SER A 571 -28.95 25.79 -18.78
N VAL A 572 -29.28 27.07 -18.98
CA VAL A 572 -28.80 27.86 -20.13
C VAL A 572 -28.51 29.29 -19.72
N ASN A 573 -27.79 30.05 -20.56
CA ASN A 573 -27.67 31.49 -20.35
C ASN A 573 -28.92 32.23 -20.87
N ILE A 574 -29.16 33.43 -20.36
CA ILE A 574 -30.25 34.29 -20.82
C ILE A 574 -30.19 34.50 -22.35
N GLY A 575 -31.34 34.42 -23.02
CA GLY A 575 -31.45 34.54 -24.48
C GLY A 575 -31.21 33.23 -25.25
N GLN A 576 -30.80 32.15 -24.60
CA GLN A 576 -30.66 30.82 -25.24
C GLN A 576 -31.99 30.05 -25.24
N ASN A 577 -32.08 29.07 -26.14
CA ASN A 577 -33.26 28.19 -26.25
C ASN A 577 -33.10 26.95 -25.36
N ILE A 578 -34.20 26.55 -24.72
CA ILE A 578 -34.41 25.22 -24.16
C ILE A 578 -35.50 24.50 -24.93
N THR A 579 -35.43 23.18 -24.92
CA THR A 579 -36.48 22.28 -25.40
C THR A 579 -37.13 21.61 -24.20
N VAL A 580 -38.42 21.84 -24.02
CA VAL A 580 -39.27 21.15 -23.05
C VAL A 580 -40.02 20.06 -23.80
N ASN A 581 -39.83 18.80 -23.44
CA ASN A 581 -40.50 17.68 -24.08
C ASN A 581 -40.92 16.61 -23.07
N GLY A 582 -41.68 15.62 -23.56
CA GLY A 582 -42.12 14.51 -22.74
C GLY A 582 -42.88 13.48 -23.54
N VAL A 583 -43.19 12.36 -22.90
CA VAL A 583 -44.03 11.29 -23.43
C VAL A 583 -45.18 11.06 -22.46
N LEU A 584 -46.40 11.16 -22.97
CA LEU A 584 -47.61 10.88 -22.19
C LEU A 584 -47.78 9.37 -22.00
N ASP A 585 -48.17 8.94 -20.80
CA ASP A 585 -48.70 7.58 -20.58
C ASP A 585 -50.19 7.52 -20.96
N ASN A 586 -50.68 6.37 -21.43
CA ASN A 586 -52.06 6.20 -21.93
C ASN A 586 -52.49 7.28 -22.97
N TYR A 587 -51.58 7.65 -23.85
CA TYR A 587 -51.69 8.81 -24.75
C TYR A 587 -52.66 8.67 -25.94
N ALA A 588 -53.14 7.46 -26.25
CA ALA A 588 -54.04 7.24 -27.39
C ALA A 588 -55.21 8.22 -27.29
N GLY A 589 -55.51 9.01 -28.32
CA GLY A 589 -56.63 9.97 -28.29
C GLY A 589 -56.39 11.32 -27.60
N ILE A 590 -55.21 11.57 -27.00
CA ILE A 590 -54.80 12.91 -26.55
C ILE A 590 -54.01 13.56 -27.68
N THR A 591 -54.57 14.61 -28.31
CA THR A 591 -53.93 15.30 -29.44
C THR A 591 -53.08 16.50 -29.03
N SER A 592 -53.23 16.99 -27.80
CA SER A 592 -52.49 18.15 -27.31
C SER A 592 -52.47 18.28 -25.78
N VAL A 593 -51.46 18.98 -25.26
CA VAL A 593 -51.30 19.36 -23.84
C VAL A 593 -51.13 20.87 -23.67
N ASN A 594 -51.26 21.37 -22.44
CA ASN A 594 -50.88 22.72 -22.06
C ASN A 594 -49.52 22.68 -21.36
N VAL A 595 -48.59 23.56 -21.76
CA VAL A 595 -47.27 23.69 -21.16
C VAL A 595 -47.11 25.10 -20.62
N THR A 596 -46.85 25.25 -19.33
CA THR A 596 -46.49 26.53 -18.71
C THR A 596 -44.98 26.57 -18.54
N VAL A 597 -44.30 27.59 -19.05
CA VAL A 597 -42.86 27.84 -18.83
C VAL A 597 -42.72 29.23 -18.23
N ASP A 598 -42.18 29.33 -17.02
CA ASP A 598 -41.96 30.59 -16.31
C ASP A 598 -43.18 31.53 -16.33
N SER A 599 -44.31 31.05 -15.80
CA SER A 599 -45.61 31.74 -15.80
C SER A 599 -46.23 32.05 -17.17
N THR A 600 -45.57 31.68 -18.28
CA THR A 600 -46.08 31.84 -19.64
C THR A 600 -46.78 30.56 -20.07
N VAL A 601 -48.06 30.65 -20.45
CA VAL A 601 -48.88 29.49 -20.81
C VAL A 601 -48.92 29.29 -22.33
N PHE A 602 -48.51 28.10 -22.78
CA PHE A 602 -48.60 27.61 -24.15
C PHE A 602 -49.71 26.57 -24.23
N THR A 603 -50.79 26.89 -24.93
CA THR A 603 -51.94 25.98 -25.11
C THR A 603 -51.82 25.20 -26.41
N ASN A 604 -52.44 24.01 -26.43
CA ASN A 604 -52.51 23.13 -27.61
C ASN A 604 -51.14 22.71 -28.18
N VAL A 605 -50.14 22.44 -27.33
CA VAL A 605 -48.87 21.82 -27.77
C VAL A 605 -49.19 20.43 -28.29
N SER A 606 -48.89 20.18 -29.57
CA SER A 606 -49.28 18.95 -30.26
C SER A 606 -48.62 17.71 -29.66
N VAL A 607 -49.41 16.65 -29.49
CA VAL A 607 -48.94 15.32 -29.11
C VAL A 607 -49.00 14.43 -30.34
N ASP A 608 -47.92 13.71 -30.63
CA ASP A 608 -47.84 12.81 -31.78
C ASP A 608 -48.47 11.42 -31.51
N THR A 609 -48.44 10.54 -32.52
CA THR A 609 -49.01 9.19 -32.42
C THR A 609 -48.26 8.24 -31.48
N SER A 610 -47.11 8.67 -30.92
CA SER A 610 -46.34 7.94 -29.91
C SER A 610 -46.51 8.52 -28.50
N GLY A 611 -47.32 9.58 -28.36
CA GLY A 611 -47.52 10.30 -27.10
C GLY A 611 -46.46 11.35 -26.82
N TYR A 612 -45.55 11.61 -27.76
CA TYR A 612 -44.47 12.59 -27.63
C TYR A 612 -44.97 14.00 -27.92
N TRP A 613 -44.49 14.98 -27.14
CA TRP A 613 -44.77 16.40 -27.31
C TRP A 613 -43.49 17.22 -27.07
N GLU A 614 -43.41 18.38 -27.70
CA GLU A 614 -42.25 19.27 -27.62
C GLU A 614 -42.66 20.75 -27.67
N LEU A 615 -41.97 21.58 -26.90
CA LEU A 615 -42.02 23.05 -26.94
C LEU A 615 -40.59 23.61 -26.88
N ASN A 616 -40.24 24.48 -27.83
CA ASN A 616 -39.01 25.27 -27.78
C ASN A 616 -39.28 26.63 -27.15
N TYR A 617 -38.49 27.02 -26.15
CA TYR A 617 -38.64 28.25 -25.38
C TYR A 617 -37.33 29.04 -25.29
N THR A 618 -37.36 30.32 -25.66
CA THR A 618 -36.22 31.24 -25.53
C THR A 618 -36.31 31.93 -24.18
N THR A 619 -35.24 31.86 -23.39
CA THR A 619 -35.21 32.42 -22.04
C THR A 619 -35.17 33.95 -22.07
N ASN A 620 -36.03 34.58 -21.27
CA ASN A 620 -36.22 36.04 -21.27
C ASN A 620 -35.85 36.72 -19.94
N ARG A 621 -35.57 35.94 -18.89
CA ARG A 621 -35.06 36.42 -17.60
C ARG A 621 -34.18 35.36 -16.93
N THR A 622 -33.27 35.81 -16.08
CA THR A 622 -32.50 34.93 -15.20
C THR A 622 -33.34 34.43 -14.02
N GLY A 623 -33.01 33.24 -13.51
CA GLY A 623 -33.64 32.69 -12.33
C GLY A 623 -33.20 31.27 -12.05
N THR A 624 -33.31 30.87 -10.79
CA THR A 624 -33.17 29.47 -10.37
C THR A 624 -34.55 28.86 -10.24
N ASP A 625 -34.66 27.58 -10.59
CA ASP A 625 -35.90 26.80 -10.48
C ASP A 625 -37.09 27.45 -11.21
N LEU A 626 -36.86 27.96 -12.42
CA LEU A 626 -37.94 28.47 -13.26
C LEU A 626 -38.91 27.32 -13.59
N GLU A 627 -40.15 27.47 -13.12
CA GLU A 627 -41.15 26.41 -13.14
C GLU A 627 -41.60 26.06 -14.56
N VAL A 628 -41.69 24.75 -14.82
CA VAL A 628 -42.26 24.17 -16.03
C VAL A 628 -43.35 23.19 -15.64
N ILE A 629 -44.58 23.42 -16.11
CA ILE A 629 -45.73 22.55 -15.83
C ILE A 629 -46.27 22.04 -17.15
N VAL A 630 -46.43 20.72 -17.30
CA VAL A 630 -47.28 20.12 -18.33
C VAL A 630 -48.59 19.67 -17.72
N SER A 631 -49.71 20.01 -18.35
CA SER A 631 -51.04 19.64 -17.88
C SER A 631 -51.99 19.27 -19.01
N PHE A 632 -52.95 18.42 -18.68
CA PHE A 632 -54.08 18.07 -19.52
C PHE A 632 -55.35 18.17 -18.68
N THR A 633 -56.34 18.91 -19.17
CA THR A 633 -57.56 19.24 -18.41
C THR A 633 -58.56 18.10 -18.31
N GLY A 634 -58.32 16.96 -18.98
CA GLY A 634 -59.27 15.87 -19.11
C GLY A 634 -60.25 16.06 -20.28
N ASN A 635 -60.88 14.97 -20.73
CA ASN A 635 -61.99 14.96 -21.68
C ASN A 635 -62.95 13.78 -21.38
N GLU A 636 -63.91 13.50 -22.27
CA GLU A 636 -64.89 12.40 -22.09
C GLU A 636 -64.23 11.01 -21.94
N ASN A 637 -63.01 10.83 -22.43
CA ASN A 637 -62.29 9.55 -22.47
C ASN A 637 -61.10 9.47 -21.50
N TYR A 638 -60.55 10.60 -21.02
CA TYR A 638 -59.32 10.67 -20.23
C TYR A 638 -59.44 11.62 -19.03
N THR A 639 -58.96 11.20 -17.87
CA THR A 639 -58.88 12.03 -16.67
C THR A 639 -57.77 13.10 -16.79
N SER A 640 -57.92 14.21 -16.07
CA SER A 640 -56.92 15.27 -16.03
C SER A 640 -55.60 14.82 -15.37
N PHE A 641 -54.46 15.39 -15.79
CA PHE A 641 -53.18 15.24 -15.10
C PHE A 641 -52.39 16.56 -15.08
N SER A 642 -51.41 16.63 -14.19
CA SER A 642 -50.39 17.69 -14.16
C SER A 642 -49.06 17.09 -13.71
N ASN A 643 -47.96 17.47 -14.35
CA ASN A 643 -46.59 17.15 -13.93
C ASN A 643 -45.72 18.41 -14.01
N ALA A 644 -44.74 18.56 -13.13
CA ALA A 644 -43.93 19.76 -13.00
C ALA A 644 -42.44 19.45 -12.88
N THR A 645 -41.61 20.35 -13.39
CA THR A 645 -40.15 20.35 -13.24
C THR A 645 -39.66 21.80 -13.25
N SER A 646 -38.35 22.02 -13.21
CA SER A 646 -37.75 23.35 -13.25
C SER A 646 -36.44 23.35 -14.04
N PHE A 647 -35.98 24.54 -14.42
CA PHE A 647 -34.68 24.75 -15.05
C PHE A 647 -34.05 26.07 -14.60
N ASN A 648 -32.76 26.24 -14.87
CA ASN A 648 -32.01 27.42 -14.46
C ASN A 648 -31.63 28.31 -15.66
N VAL A 649 -31.65 29.62 -15.44
CA VAL A 649 -31.17 30.62 -16.42
C VAL A 649 -30.14 31.52 -15.76
N THR A 650 -28.91 31.45 -16.26
CA THR A 650 -27.75 32.19 -15.75
C THR A 650 -27.44 33.43 -16.59
N LYS A 651 -26.68 34.37 -16.00
CA LYS A 651 -26.16 35.57 -16.68
C LYS A 651 -25.03 35.20 -17.64
N LEU A 652 -24.86 35.99 -18.70
CA LEU A 652 -23.70 35.89 -19.60
C LEU A 652 -22.43 36.29 -18.85
N SER A 653 -21.41 35.45 -18.91
CA SER A 653 -20.08 35.83 -18.40
C SER A 653 -19.48 36.92 -19.28
N VAL A 654 -18.67 37.81 -18.69
CA VAL A 654 -17.98 38.89 -19.43
C VAL A 654 -16.49 38.88 -19.12
N ASN A 655 -15.69 39.40 -20.05
CA ASN A 655 -14.25 39.50 -19.92
C ASN A 655 -13.74 40.79 -20.60
N SER A 656 -12.67 41.38 -20.08
CA SER A 656 -11.98 42.50 -20.71
C SER A 656 -10.50 42.24 -20.94
N THR A 657 -9.99 42.70 -22.07
CA THR A 657 -8.53 42.87 -22.23
C THR A 657 -8.03 44.04 -21.38
N VAL A 658 -6.75 43.99 -20.99
CA VAL A 658 -6.01 45.09 -20.35
C VAL A 658 -4.63 45.15 -21.02
N ASN A 659 -4.45 46.11 -21.90
CA ASN A 659 -3.24 46.30 -22.69
C ASN A 659 -2.37 47.36 -22.03
N ILE A 660 -1.12 47.01 -21.76
CA ILE A 660 -0.12 47.90 -21.16
C ILE A 660 1.15 47.86 -22.02
N PRO A 661 1.76 49.01 -22.36
CA PRO A 661 3.03 49.05 -23.08
C PRO A 661 4.15 48.32 -22.33
N SER A 662 5.08 47.69 -23.05
CA SER A 662 6.16 46.91 -22.44
C SER A 662 7.31 47.73 -21.83
N ASP A 663 7.45 49.01 -22.20
CA ASP A 663 8.50 49.92 -21.71
C ASP A 663 7.89 51.03 -20.85
N VAL A 664 7.62 50.71 -19.59
CA VAL A 664 7.04 51.65 -18.61
C VAL A 664 8.13 52.22 -17.72
N LYS A 665 8.32 53.54 -17.77
CA LYS A 665 9.37 54.26 -17.04
C LYS A 665 8.78 55.30 -16.09
N VAL A 666 9.45 55.52 -14.96
CA VAL A 666 9.12 56.66 -14.09
C VAL A 666 9.23 57.96 -14.87
N GLY A 667 8.25 58.85 -14.70
CA GLY A 667 8.24 60.15 -15.36
C GLY A 667 7.73 60.14 -16.80
N LYS A 668 7.44 58.97 -17.40
CA LYS A 668 6.92 58.87 -18.78
C LYS A 668 5.44 58.49 -18.81
N THR A 669 4.63 59.26 -19.53
CA THR A 669 3.18 58.98 -19.66
C THR A 669 2.91 57.78 -20.57
N ILE A 670 2.01 56.88 -20.15
CA ILE A 670 1.54 55.71 -20.91
C ILE A 670 0.01 55.69 -21.04
N THR A 671 -0.50 54.87 -21.96
CA THR A 671 -1.94 54.56 -22.10
C THR A 671 -2.18 53.09 -21.75
N ILE A 672 -3.20 52.84 -20.93
CA ILE A 672 -3.72 51.52 -20.59
C ILE A 672 -5.11 51.41 -21.21
N ASP A 673 -5.38 50.40 -22.04
CA ASP A 673 -6.63 50.27 -22.78
C ASP A 673 -7.15 48.82 -22.80
N GLY A 674 -8.39 48.64 -23.23
CA GLY A 674 -8.99 47.31 -23.30
C GLY A 674 -10.36 47.28 -23.99
N VAL A 675 -10.92 46.08 -24.10
CA VAL A 675 -12.24 45.81 -24.69
C VAL A 675 -13.00 44.81 -23.82
N LEU A 676 -14.19 45.20 -23.33
CA LEU A 676 -15.11 44.36 -22.57
C LEU A 676 -16.10 43.67 -23.51
N VAL A 677 -16.11 42.34 -23.49
CA VAL A 677 -16.97 41.48 -24.31
C VAL A 677 -17.66 40.43 -23.45
N ASP A 678 -18.81 39.92 -23.90
CA ASP A 678 -19.45 38.75 -23.32
C ASP A 678 -18.74 37.45 -23.74
N GLU A 679 -19.18 36.32 -23.18
CA GLU A 679 -18.68 34.98 -23.50
C GLU A 679 -18.88 34.56 -24.97
N ASN A 680 -19.80 35.20 -25.70
CA ASN A 680 -20.04 34.97 -27.12
C ASN A 680 -19.19 35.91 -28.00
N GLY A 681 -18.39 36.79 -27.41
CA GLY A 681 -17.56 37.78 -28.10
C GLY A 681 -18.31 39.05 -28.51
N ASN A 682 -19.55 39.24 -28.06
CA ASN A 682 -20.29 40.47 -28.34
C ASN A 682 -19.81 41.61 -27.44
N PRO A 683 -19.68 42.84 -27.95
CA PRO A 683 -19.27 43.98 -27.12
C PRO A 683 -20.30 44.34 -26.05
N VAL A 684 -19.85 44.48 -24.80
CA VAL A 684 -20.68 45.00 -23.70
C VAL A 684 -20.61 46.52 -23.73
N ALA A 685 -21.50 47.14 -24.50
CA ALA A 685 -21.52 48.58 -24.75
C ALA A 685 -22.10 49.39 -23.59
N ASN A 686 -21.63 50.63 -23.41
CA ASN A 686 -22.09 51.58 -22.38
C ASN A 686 -22.00 51.03 -20.94
N ALA A 687 -21.08 50.08 -20.70
CA ALA A 687 -20.89 49.45 -19.42
C ALA A 687 -20.06 50.36 -18.51
N PRO A 688 -20.54 50.72 -17.30
CA PRO A 688 -19.75 51.46 -16.33
C PRO A 688 -18.68 50.53 -15.73
N ILE A 689 -17.41 50.91 -15.85
CA ILE A 689 -16.27 50.16 -15.30
C ILE A 689 -15.42 51.04 -14.38
N ASN A 690 -14.70 50.42 -13.46
CA ASN A 690 -13.68 51.07 -12.66
C ASN A 690 -12.31 50.49 -12.98
N VAL A 691 -11.35 51.35 -13.34
CA VAL A 691 -9.95 50.97 -13.55
C VAL A 691 -9.11 51.55 -12.43
N THR A 692 -8.52 50.69 -11.61
CA THR A 692 -7.66 51.07 -10.49
C THR A 692 -6.21 50.87 -10.87
N VAL A 693 -5.40 51.93 -10.86
CA VAL A 693 -3.95 51.84 -11.10
C VAL A 693 -3.24 52.43 -9.90
N ASP A 694 -2.30 51.68 -9.33
CA ASP A 694 -1.51 52.09 -8.16
C ASP A 694 -2.39 52.58 -6.98
N GLY A 695 -3.48 51.84 -6.71
CA GLY A 695 -4.43 52.14 -5.65
C GLY A 695 -5.40 53.30 -5.93
N LYS A 696 -5.30 53.98 -7.08
CA LYS A 696 -6.21 55.07 -7.48
C LYS A 696 -7.27 54.59 -8.46
N VAL A 697 -8.55 54.79 -8.11
CA VAL A 697 -9.71 54.38 -8.92
C VAL A 697 -10.06 55.43 -9.97
N HIS A 698 -10.30 54.98 -11.20
CA HIS A 698 -10.78 55.78 -12.34
C HIS A 698 -12.07 55.17 -12.90
N SER A 699 -13.19 55.90 -12.84
CA SER A 699 -14.46 55.44 -13.40
C SER A 699 -14.55 55.80 -14.90
N LEU A 700 -14.80 54.79 -15.73
CA LEU A 700 -14.90 54.90 -17.19
C LEU A 700 -16.21 54.26 -17.68
N THR A 701 -16.49 54.41 -18.97
CA THR A 701 -17.62 53.75 -19.62
C THR A 701 -17.14 53.19 -20.96
N THR A 702 -17.51 51.95 -21.26
CA THR A 702 -17.15 51.32 -22.54
C THR A 702 -17.90 51.98 -23.69
N ASP A 703 -17.25 52.08 -24.86
CA ASP A 703 -17.90 52.59 -26.07
C ASP A 703 -18.85 51.55 -26.70
N SER A 704 -19.48 51.90 -27.83
CA SER A 704 -20.37 51.00 -28.59
C SER A 704 -19.73 49.68 -29.06
N ASN A 705 -18.40 49.59 -29.04
CA ASN A 705 -17.63 48.39 -29.37
C ASN A 705 -16.94 47.81 -28.12
N GLY A 706 -17.38 48.16 -26.92
CA GLY A 706 -16.86 47.63 -25.66
C GLY A 706 -15.50 48.21 -25.24
N ARG A 707 -14.94 49.18 -25.97
CA ARG A 707 -13.57 49.68 -25.73
C ARG A 707 -13.49 50.72 -24.61
N TRP A 708 -12.38 50.75 -23.89
CA TRP A 708 -12.06 51.74 -22.86
C TRP A 708 -10.55 52.06 -22.86
N ASN A 709 -10.16 53.24 -22.34
CA ASN A 709 -8.75 53.62 -22.17
C ASN A 709 -8.53 54.59 -20.99
N LEU A 710 -7.33 54.58 -20.43
CA LEU A 710 -6.85 55.40 -19.33
C LEU A 710 -5.42 55.88 -19.61
N THR A 711 -5.12 57.16 -19.38
CA THR A 711 -3.74 57.69 -19.43
C THR A 711 -3.14 57.72 -18.02
N TYR A 712 -1.92 57.19 -17.85
CA TYR A 712 -1.25 57.04 -16.55
C TYR A 712 0.24 57.45 -16.61
N LYS A 713 0.74 58.19 -15.62
CA LYS A 713 2.16 58.58 -15.50
C LYS A 713 2.73 58.01 -14.18
N PRO A 714 3.62 56.99 -14.24
CA PRO A 714 4.23 56.40 -13.05
C PRO A 714 5.17 57.37 -12.32
N ASN A 715 5.16 57.36 -11.00
CA ASN A 715 5.98 58.23 -10.14
C ASN A 715 7.03 57.48 -9.29
N HIS A 716 7.04 56.14 -9.31
CA HIS A 716 8.03 55.32 -8.63
C HIS A 716 8.36 54.05 -9.43
N THR A 717 9.54 53.47 -9.20
CA THR A 717 9.90 52.16 -9.77
C THR A 717 9.24 51.01 -9.02
N GLY A 718 9.19 49.85 -9.66
CA GLY A 718 8.69 48.61 -9.07
C GLY A 718 7.38 48.13 -9.69
N SER A 719 6.79 47.13 -9.06
CA SER A 719 5.58 46.46 -9.53
C SER A 719 4.33 47.30 -9.24
N VAL A 720 3.52 47.58 -10.26
CA VAL A 720 2.24 48.30 -10.17
C VAL A 720 1.12 47.41 -10.70
N ASN A 721 -0.01 47.40 -10.00
CA ASN A 721 -1.22 46.69 -10.43
C ASN A 721 -2.19 47.64 -11.14
N ALA A 722 -2.72 47.18 -12.28
CA ALA A 722 -3.89 47.75 -12.96
C ALA A 722 -5.05 46.76 -12.83
N VAL A 723 -6.12 47.16 -12.15
CA VAL A 723 -7.31 46.34 -11.91
C VAL A 723 -8.48 46.95 -12.66
N ILE A 724 -9.07 46.22 -13.61
CA ILE A 724 -10.37 46.56 -14.18
C ILE A 724 -11.46 45.82 -13.41
N ASP A 725 -12.53 46.54 -13.07
CA ASP A 725 -13.68 46.02 -12.34
C ASP A 725 -14.98 46.46 -13.02
N TYR A 726 -15.84 45.48 -13.33
CA TYR A 726 -17.18 45.64 -13.86
C TYR A 726 -18.16 44.94 -12.93
N ALA A 727 -19.11 45.69 -12.37
CA ALA A 727 -20.02 45.18 -11.36
C ALA A 727 -21.11 44.20 -11.89
N GLY A 728 -21.24 44.04 -13.20
CA GLY A 728 -22.32 43.28 -13.82
C GLY A 728 -23.65 44.03 -13.89
N ASN A 729 -24.67 43.39 -14.46
CA ASN A 729 -26.06 43.86 -14.48
C ASN A 729 -27.03 42.65 -14.49
N ASP A 730 -28.30 42.81 -14.86
CA ASP A 730 -29.27 41.70 -14.90
C ASP A 730 -28.96 40.63 -15.96
N GLU A 731 -28.22 40.99 -17.01
CA GLU A 731 -27.88 40.14 -18.15
C GLU A 731 -26.45 39.57 -18.04
N TYR A 732 -25.51 40.37 -17.54
CA TYR A 732 -24.08 40.08 -17.49
C TYR A 732 -23.58 39.90 -16.06
N SER A 733 -22.73 38.90 -15.85
CA SER A 733 -22.03 38.68 -14.57
C SER A 733 -21.03 39.80 -14.28
N ASN A 734 -20.64 39.94 -13.01
CA ASN A 734 -19.53 40.81 -12.64
C ASN A 734 -18.20 40.26 -13.18
N TYR A 735 -17.21 41.12 -13.31
CA TYR A 735 -15.90 40.77 -13.81
C TYR A 735 -14.83 41.66 -13.19
N THR A 736 -13.74 41.05 -12.74
CA THR A 736 -12.57 41.77 -12.26
C THR A 736 -11.32 41.11 -12.83
N ASN A 737 -10.37 41.91 -13.33
CA ASN A 737 -9.08 41.40 -13.82
C ASN A 737 -7.95 42.33 -13.38
N THR A 738 -6.87 41.72 -12.92
CA THR A 738 -5.67 42.40 -12.45
C THR A 738 -4.51 42.08 -13.37
N THR A 739 -3.93 43.10 -13.97
CA THR A 739 -2.67 43.01 -14.72
C THR A 739 -1.58 43.75 -13.97
N THR A 740 -0.45 43.09 -13.76
CA THR A 740 0.71 43.68 -13.10
C THR A 740 1.75 44.07 -14.15
N PHE A 741 2.33 45.27 -14.00
CA PHE A 741 3.42 45.73 -14.85
C PHE A 741 4.55 46.31 -13.99
N ASN A 742 5.78 46.17 -14.47
CA ASN A 742 6.95 46.70 -13.79
C ASN A 742 7.32 48.06 -14.37
N VAL A 743 7.47 49.05 -13.48
CA VAL A 743 7.99 50.38 -13.81
C VAL A 743 9.49 50.38 -13.56
N VAL A 744 10.27 50.63 -14.61
CA VAL A 744 11.73 50.75 -14.50
C VAL A 744 12.16 52.20 -14.31
N LYS A 745 13.42 52.40 -13.90
CA LYS A 745 13.97 53.74 -13.68
C LYS A 745 13.81 54.61 -14.92
N GLY A 746 13.33 55.83 -14.72
CA GLY A 746 13.33 56.86 -15.76
C GLY A 746 14.74 57.35 -16.05
N LYS A 747 14.98 57.93 -17.23
CA LYS A 747 16.19 58.74 -17.43
C LYS A 747 15.97 60.14 -16.89
N ILE A 748 17.06 60.71 -16.39
CA ILE A 748 17.12 62.10 -15.95
C ILE A 748 18.20 62.82 -16.74
N THR A 749 17.94 64.07 -17.09
CA THR A 749 18.96 65.00 -17.58
C THR A 749 19.39 65.87 -16.42
N VAL A 750 20.69 65.83 -16.10
CA VAL A 750 21.30 66.69 -15.08
C VAL A 750 22.30 67.61 -15.77
N ASP A 751 22.09 68.91 -15.63
CA ASP A 751 22.97 69.94 -16.17
C ASP A 751 23.68 70.67 -15.03
N VAL A 752 24.98 70.97 -15.21
CA VAL A 752 25.85 71.48 -14.15
C VAL A 752 26.59 72.71 -14.66
N ASP A 753 26.40 73.84 -13.97
CA ASP A 753 27.07 75.09 -14.25
C ASP A 753 27.99 75.50 -13.09
N VAL A 754 29.13 76.11 -13.42
CA VAL A 754 30.19 76.47 -12.48
C VAL A 754 30.51 77.94 -12.59
N VAL A 755 30.18 78.70 -11.56
CA VAL A 755 30.39 80.14 -11.51
C VAL A 755 31.61 80.45 -10.64
N LYS A 756 32.67 81.00 -11.24
CA LYS A 756 33.88 81.42 -10.51
C LYS A 756 33.68 82.80 -9.88
N ASN A 757 33.96 82.91 -8.59
CA ASN A 757 33.86 84.17 -7.86
C ASN A 757 35.22 84.90 -7.82
N PRO A 758 35.24 86.25 -7.76
CA PRO A 758 36.48 87.03 -7.76
C PRO A 758 37.43 86.76 -6.59
N ASP A 759 36.92 86.21 -5.48
CA ASP A 759 37.70 85.83 -4.29
C ASP A 759 38.36 84.44 -4.41
N GLY A 760 38.20 83.79 -5.57
CA GLY A 760 38.72 82.47 -5.87
C GLY A 760 37.82 81.31 -5.44
N SER A 761 36.64 81.57 -4.87
CA SER A 761 35.62 80.55 -4.58
C SER A 761 34.79 80.20 -5.83
N VAL A 762 33.95 79.16 -5.75
CA VAL A 762 33.13 78.69 -6.88
C VAL A 762 31.74 78.28 -6.41
N ASP A 763 30.69 78.65 -7.16
CA ASP A 763 29.33 78.12 -6.99
C ASP A 763 28.99 77.08 -8.05
N VAL A 764 28.51 75.92 -7.62
CA VAL A 764 28.05 74.84 -8.50
C VAL A 764 26.52 74.82 -8.50
N ILE A 765 25.92 74.93 -9.69
CA ILE A 765 24.47 74.97 -9.90
C ILE A 765 24.07 73.72 -10.68
N VAL A 766 23.09 72.96 -10.16
CA VAL A 766 22.59 71.74 -10.79
C VAL A 766 21.12 71.91 -11.17
N THR A 767 20.76 71.53 -12.40
CA THR A 767 19.37 71.46 -12.89
C THR A 767 19.01 70.04 -13.31
N ALA A 768 17.84 69.53 -12.89
CA ALA A 768 17.41 68.15 -13.09
C ALA A 768 16.00 68.04 -13.71
N THR A 769 15.86 67.35 -14.86
CA THR A 769 14.58 67.15 -15.57
C THR A 769 14.37 65.69 -16.01
N ASP A 770 13.11 65.23 -16.07
CA ASP A 770 12.73 63.88 -16.56
C ASP A 770 12.79 63.77 -18.10
N GLU A 771 12.50 62.58 -18.65
CA GLU A 771 12.47 62.34 -20.12
C GLU A 771 11.43 63.18 -20.86
N ASP A 772 10.34 63.59 -20.19
CA ASP A 772 9.31 64.47 -20.76
C ASP A 772 9.72 65.97 -20.66
N GLY A 773 10.91 66.27 -20.12
CA GLY A 773 11.43 67.62 -19.90
C GLY A 773 10.83 68.33 -18.67
N SER A 774 10.11 67.60 -17.81
CA SER A 774 9.51 68.13 -16.59
C SER A 774 10.56 68.26 -15.48
N PRO A 775 10.57 69.36 -14.70
CA PRO A 775 11.51 69.51 -13.59
C PRO A 775 11.28 68.46 -12.51
N ILE A 776 12.37 67.91 -11.95
CA ILE A 776 12.31 66.92 -10.86
C ILE A 776 12.65 67.61 -9.53
N PRO A 777 11.66 67.88 -8.66
CA PRO A 777 11.91 68.48 -7.36
C PRO A 777 12.40 67.47 -6.34
N ASN A 778 13.12 67.96 -5.32
CA ASN A 778 13.71 67.17 -4.23
C ASN A 778 14.69 66.07 -4.70
N TYR A 779 15.24 66.20 -5.90
CA TYR A 779 16.25 65.29 -6.42
C TYR A 779 17.59 65.58 -5.74
N LYS A 780 18.20 64.55 -5.15
CA LYS A 780 19.45 64.67 -4.40
C LYS A 780 20.64 64.25 -5.26
N VAL A 781 21.67 65.09 -5.31
CA VAL A 781 22.95 64.79 -5.97
C VAL A 781 24.12 65.09 -5.04
N SER A 782 25.17 64.29 -5.12
CA SER A 782 26.46 64.48 -4.43
C SER A 782 27.42 65.24 -5.32
N VAL A 783 28.14 66.21 -4.74
CA VAL A 783 29.14 67.03 -5.42
C VAL A 783 30.53 66.71 -4.87
N ASP A 784 31.39 66.21 -5.75
CA ASP A 784 32.80 65.94 -5.45
C ASP A 784 33.70 66.87 -6.27
N VAL A 785 34.78 67.38 -5.67
CA VAL A 785 35.81 68.17 -6.36
C VAL A 785 37.12 67.41 -6.30
N ASP A 786 37.71 67.12 -7.46
CA ASP A 786 38.94 66.31 -7.60
C ASP A 786 38.90 64.96 -6.87
N GLY A 787 37.71 64.37 -6.75
CA GLY A 787 37.49 63.11 -6.05
C GLY A 787 37.37 63.23 -4.53
N GLU A 788 37.38 64.44 -3.96
CA GLU A 788 37.02 64.68 -2.55
C GLU A 788 35.56 65.17 -2.46
N HIS A 789 34.79 64.56 -1.56
CA HIS A 789 33.39 64.92 -1.35
C HIS A 789 33.23 66.29 -0.68
N ILE A 790 32.44 67.17 -1.30
CA ILE A 790 32.21 68.54 -0.80
C ILE A 790 30.84 68.67 -0.12
N GLY A 791 29.80 68.05 -0.67
CA GLY A 791 28.46 68.04 -0.07
C GLY A 791 27.36 67.69 -1.06
N ASP A 792 26.12 67.68 -0.58
CA ASP A 792 24.94 67.30 -1.36
C ASP A 792 24.09 68.53 -1.77
N ILE A 793 23.56 68.50 -2.99
CA ILE A 793 22.53 69.43 -3.50
C ILE A 793 21.19 68.71 -3.55
N VAL A 794 20.12 69.38 -3.10
CA VAL A 794 18.73 68.95 -3.31
C VAL A 794 18.02 69.97 -4.18
N THR A 795 17.39 69.53 -5.28
CA THR A 795 16.70 70.42 -6.20
C THR A 795 15.39 70.96 -5.62
N SER A 796 15.07 72.22 -5.93
CA SER A 796 13.82 72.86 -5.58
C SER A 796 12.69 72.53 -6.58
N VAL A 797 11.48 73.05 -6.38
CA VAL A 797 10.32 72.89 -7.31
C VAL A 797 10.67 73.07 -8.80
N PRO A 798 11.47 74.08 -9.23
CA PRO A 798 11.90 74.22 -10.62
C PRO A 798 12.99 73.23 -11.07
N GLY A 799 13.37 72.25 -10.25
CA GLY A 799 14.41 71.27 -10.57
C GLY A 799 15.84 71.79 -10.40
N VAL A 800 16.06 72.94 -9.73
CA VAL A 800 17.38 73.59 -9.59
C VAL A 800 17.87 73.56 -8.14
N GLY A 801 19.16 73.27 -7.93
CA GLY A 801 19.86 73.36 -6.64
C GLY A 801 21.28 73.91 -6.76
N ARG A 802 21.90 74.36 -5.65
CA ARG A 802 23.21 75.05 -5.64
C ARG A 802 24.06 74.72 -4.42
N ILE A 803 25.39 74.69 -4.56
CA ILE A 803 26.36 74.64 -3.44
C ILE A 803 27.53 75.60 -3.67
N HIS A 804 28.01 76.23 -2.59
CA HIS A 804 29.16 77.15 -2.61
C HIS A 804 30.42 76.45 -2.10
N ILE A 805 31.52 76.54 -2.86
CA ILE A 805 32.81 75.92 -2.57
C ILE A 805 33.84 77.02 -2.29
N PRO A 806 34.31 77.18 -1.03
CA PRO A 806 35.20 78.27 -0.66
C PRO A 806 36.61 78.08 -1.23
N SER A 807 37.31 79.19 -1.50
CA SER A 807 38.62 79.20 -2.16
C SER A 807 39.71 78.42 -1.41
N ASN A 808 39.60 78.27 -0.08
CA ASN A 808 40.54 77.48 0.73
C ASN A 808 40.43 75.96 0.53
N LYS A 809 39.38 75.49 -0.16
CA LYS A 809 39.20 74.10 -0.57
C LYS A 809 39.71 73.84 -1.99
N LEU A 810 40.20 74.87 -2.67
CA LEU A 810 40.69 74.83 -4.04
C LEU A 810 42.18 75.17 -4.07
N SER A 811 42.96 74.41 -4.83
CA SER A 811 44.37 74.71 -5.06
C SER A 811 44.52 75.56 -6.34
N ASN A 812 45.73 75.99 -6.69
CA ASN A 812 45.95 76.60 -8.00
C ASN A 812 46.10 75.48 -9.03
N GLY A 813 45.24 75.42 -10.03
CA GLY A 813 45.32 74.46 -11.11
C GLY A 813 43.95 74.10 -11.67
N ARG A 814 43.90 72.97 -12.37
CA ARG A 814 42.67 72.42 -12.92
C ARG A 814 41.95 71.60 -11.86
N HIS A 815 40.65 71.85 -11.74
CA HIS A 815 39.74 71.13 -10.87
C HIS A 815 38.62 70.48 -11.70
N VAL A 816 38.18 69.31 -11.27
CA VAL A 816 37.04 68.58 -11.85
C VAL A 816 35.94 68.52 -10.80
N ILE A 817 34.75 69.06 -11.11
CA ILE A 817 33.54 68.77 -10.34
C ILE A 817 32.90 67.53 -10.95
N ALA A 818 32.60 66.54 -10.12
CA ALA A 818 31.82 65.38 -10.50
C ALA A 818 30.50 65.36 -9.72
N ILE A 819 29.39 65.17 -10.44
CA ILE A 819 28.04 65.00 -9.89
C ILE A 819 27.62 63.55 -10.03
N SER A 820 27.17 62.98 -8.91
CA SER A 820 26.62 61.63 -8.86
C SER A 820 25.31 61.60 -8.05
N SER A 821 24.49 60.58 -8.28
CA SER A 821 23.26 60.32 -7.52
C SER A 821 23.00 58.83 -7.45
N ASP A 822 22.48 58.37 -6.32
CA ASP A 822 22.05 57.00 -6.05
C ASP A 822 20.52 56.84 -6.08
N ASP A 823 19.80 57.80 -6.68
CA ASP A 823 18.34 57.85 -6.72
C ASP A 823 17.70 56.53 -7.21
N VAL A 824 16.68 56.08 -6.48
CA VAL A 824 16.01 54.79 -6.72
C VAL A 824 15.07 54.82 -7.93
N ASN A 825 14.64 56.00 -8.37
CA ASN A 825 13.65 56.17 -9.44
C ASN A 825 14.23 56.62 -10.77
N TYR A 826 15.41 57.25 -10.78
CA TYR A 826 16.04 57.77 -11.99
C TYR A 826 17.47 57.27 -12.17
N ASN A 827 17.86 57.02 -13.42
CA ASN A 827 19.24 56.73 -13.81
C ASN A 827 19.95 58.02 -14.22
N ILE A 828 20.93 58.45 -13.41
CA ILE A 828 21.83 59.54 -13.77
C ILE A 828 23.03 59.00 -14.56
N THR A 829 23.41 59.72 -15.62
CA THR A 829 24.72 59.53 -16.25
C THR A 829 25.69 60.46 -15.53
N PRO A 830 26.84 60.01 -15.00
CA PRO A 830 27.76 60.88 -14.26
C PRO A 830 28.10 62.12 -15.08
N VAL A 831 27.91 63.29 -14.48
CA VAL A 831 28.19 64.58 -15.11
C VAL A 831 29.42 65.16 -14.46
N SER A 832 30.42 65.54 -15.24
CA SER A 832 31.57 66.28 -14.73
C SER A 832 31.85 67.53 -15.54
N VAL A 833 32.40 68.53 -14.85
CA VAL A 833 32.74 69.83 -15.43
C VAL A 833 34.09 70.27 -14.89
N GLU A 834 34.98 70.68 -15.79
CA GLU A 834 36.34 71.12 -15.45
C GLU A 834 36.42 72.64 -15.35
N PHE A 835 37.19 73.14 -14.39
CA PHE A 835 37.50 74.56 -14.31
C PHE A 835 38.93 74.78 -13.80
N GLU A 836 39.61 75.84 -14.26
CA GLU A 836 40.97 76.18 -13.80
C GLU A 836 41.02 77.44 -12.92
N THR A 837 41.90 77.42 -11.91
CA THR A 837 42.33 78.52 -11.05
C THR A 837 43.85 78.78 -11.30
N GLN A 838 44.32 80.02 -11.53
CA GLN A 838 45.77 80.31 -11.73
C GLN A 838 46.24 81.58 -11.00
N ASN A 839 47.52 81.59 -10.60
CA ASN A 839 48.29 82.76 -10.12
C ASN A 839 49.51 83.00 -11.06
N ASN A 840 49.64 84.21 -11.63
CA ASN A 840 50.54 84.57 -12.75
C ASN A 840 51.98 84.95 -12.32
N ASN A 841 53.04 84.27 -12.81
CA ASN A 841 54.39 84.86 -13.01
C ASN A 841 55.42 84.01 -13.83
N THR A 842 55.70 84.45 -15.08
CA THR A 842 56.95 84.60 -15.91
C THR A 842 58.27 83.86 -15.56
N ASN A 843 59.25 83.49 -16.43
CA ASN A 843 59.64 83.67 -17.86
C ASN A 843 60.90 82.77 -18.10
N ASN A 844 61.21 82.30 -19.33
CA ASN A 844 62.50 82.54 -20.06
C ASN A 844 62.69 81.71 -21.37
N THR A 845 62.67 82.44 -22.49
CA THR A 845 63.44 82.36 -23.77
C THR A 845 63.55 81.11 -24.66
N ASN A 846 62.90 81.27 -25.83
CA ASN A 846 63.43 81.24 -27.22
C ASN A 846 63.82 79.88 -27.86
N ASN A 847 63.03 79.38 -28.83
CA ASN A 847 62.88 79.80 -30.26
C ASN A 847 63.89 79.04 -31.16
N ASN A 848 63.57 78.52 -32.35
CA ASN A 848 62.39 78.62 -33.22
C ASN A 848 62.60 77.58 -34.36
N THR A 849 61.60 76.87 -34.87
CA THR A 849 60.80 77.14 -36.10
C THR A 849 60.93 75.88 -37.00
N ASN A 850 59.93 75.32 -37.68
CA ASN A 850 58.51 75.61 -37.80
C ASN A 850 57.79 74.40 -38.44
N ASN A 851 56.60 74.07 -37.91
CA ASN A 851 55.40 73.54 -38.56
C ASN A 851 55.52 72.28 -39.47
N ASN A 852 55.00 71.11 -39.13
CA ASN A 852 54.01 70.74 -38.11
C ASN A 852 54.33 69.31 -37.59
N THR A 853 55.03 69.28 -36.46
CA THR A 853 55.14 68.23 -35.42
C THR A 853 53.82 67.45 -35.23
N ASN A 854 53.72 66.11 -35.13
CA ASN A 854 54.59 65.06 -34.58
C ASN A 854 55.20 65.40 -33.22
N ASN A 855 54.69 64.79 -32.14
CA ASN A 855 55.39 64.72 -30.85
C ASN A 855 54.86 63.50 -30.05
N THR A 856 55.53 62.35 -30.02
CA THR A 856 56.58 61.95 -29.05
C THR A 856 56.33 62.42 -27.61
N ASN A 857 56.12 61.48 -26.69
CA ASN A 857 57.09 61.24 -25.62
C ASN A 857 56.80 59.97 -24.79
N ASN A 858 57.89 59.24 -24.59
CA ASN A 858 58.35 58.61 -23.35
C ASN A 858 57.31 57.90 -22.48
N ASN A 859 57.36 56.57 -22.44
CA ASN A 859 58.34 55.81 -21.64
C ASN A 859 58.24 56.16 -20.16
N THR A 860 57.40 55.39 -19.45
CA THR A 860 57.78 54.58 -18.28
C THR A 860 56.48 53.98 -17.74
N ASN A 861 56.31 52.66 -17.82
CA ASN A 861 56.70 51.72 -16.76
C ASN A 861 56.01 52.03 -15.43
N LYS A 862 54.93 51.32 -15.14
CA LYS A 862 54.93 50.16 -14.22
C LYS A 862 53.49 49.66 -14.05
N THR A 863 53.22 48.43 -14.49
CA THR A 863 52.96 47.24 -13.64
C THR A 863 51.73 47.44 -12.77
N SER A 864 50.65 46.68 -12.90
CA SER A 864 50.48 45.24 -12.65
C SER A 864 49.00 45.15 -12.20
N ASN A 865 48.19 44.11 -12.38
CA ASN A 865 48.43 42.70 -12.64
C ASN A 865 47.09 42.08 -13.11
N SER A 866 47.22 41.08 -13.98
CA SER A 866 46.31 39.95 -14.28
C SER A 866 45.68 39.29 -13.02
N PRO A 867 44.72 38.33 -13.12
CA PRO A 867 44.42 37.41 -14.24
C PRO A 867 42.92 37.22 -14.58
N VAL A 868 42.53 36.96 -15.84
CA VAL A 868 42.50 35.67 -16.58
C VAL A 868 41.80 34.53 -15.82
N ALA A 869 40.53 34.32 -16.13
CA ALA A 869 39.82 33.08 -15.82
C ALA A 869 39.69 32.24 -17.11
N ASN A 870 40.67 31.35 -17.33
CA ASN A 870 40.51 30.20 -18.20
C ASN A 870 39.90 29.06 -17.38
N ALA A 871 38.79 28.52 -17.85
CA ALA A 871 38.22 27.29 -17.31
C ALA A 871 39.10 26.10 -17.70
N THR A 872 39.62 25.39 -16.70
CA THR A 872 40.16 24.02 -16.81
C THR A 872 39.61 23.19 -15.65
N MET A 873 38.97 22.06 -15.97
CA MET A 873 38.50 21.07 -15.02
C MET A 873 39.67 20.41 -14.28
N LYS A 874 39.52 20.24 -12.96
CA LYS A 874 40.27 19.26 -12.18
C LYS A 874 39.38 18.05 -11.92
N ASN A 875 39.91 16.86 -12.25
CA ASN A 875 39.45 15.59 -11.73
C ASN A 875 39.57 15.56 -10.19
N THR A 876 38.50 15.19 -9.51
CA THR A 876 38.55 14.59 -8.16
C THR A 876 37.59 13.40 -8.13
N GLY A 877 38.08 12.23 -8.57
CA GLY A 877 37.44 10.96 -8.25
C GLY A 877 37.61 10.69 -6.76
N MET A 878 36.50 10.58 -6.03
CA MET A 878 36.52 9.91 -4.73
C MET A 878 36.73 8.41 -4.96
N PRO A 879 37.70 7.77 -4.29
CA PRO A 879 37.81 6.32 -4.33
C PRO A 879 36.56 5.70 -3.69
N ILE A 880 35.92 4.78 -4.41
CA ILE A 880 34.71 4.03 -4.02
C ILE A 880 34.82 3.40 -2.61
N ILE A 881 36.05 3.14 -2.15
CA ILE A 881 36.36 2.67 -0.79
C ILE A 881 35.91 3.64 0.32
N ALA A 882 35.93 4.96 0.09
CA ALA A 882 35.48 5.94 1.08
C ALA A 882 33.95 5.96 1.23
N ILE A 883 33.21 5.66 0.16
CA ILE A 883 31.73 5.58 0.16
C ILE A 883 31.27 4.29 0.85
N ILE A 884 31.99 3.18 0.65
CA ILE A 884 31.70 1.89 1.30
C ILE A 884 31.97 1.94 2.82
N LEU A 885 33.05 2.60 3.25
CA LEU A 885 33.35 2.78 4.68
C LEU A 885 32.34 3.70 5.38
N MET A 886 31.83 4.73 4.68
CA MET A 886 30.81 5.63 5.21
C MET A 886 29.44 4.93 5.38
N LEU A 887 29.08 4.04 4.45
CA LEU A 887 27.87 3.21 4.55
C LEU A 887 27.94 2.17 5.69
N LEU A 888 29.11 1.56 5.92
CA LEU A 888 29.32 0.61 7.04
C LEU A 888 29.25 1.29 8.42
N THR A 889 29.66 2.55 8.53
CA THR A 889 29.53 3.31 9.78
C THR A 889 28.10 3.72 10.11
N ILE A 890 27.24 3.94 9.11
CA ILE A 890 25.84 4.30 9.32
C ILE A 890 25.03 3.08 9.83
N PHE A 891 25.38 1.86 9.40
CA PHE A 891 24.70 0.63 9.87
C PHE A 891 25.14 0.15 11.26
N ARG A 892 26.39 0.40 11.70
CA ARG A 892 26.80 0.13 13.09
C ARG A 892 26.10 0.99 14.13
N VAL A 893 25.54 2.14 13.73
CA VAL A 893 24.79 3.04 14.63
C VAL A 893 23.32 2.60 14.75
N ALA A 894 22.76 1.90 13.76
CA ALA A 894 21.39 1.38 13.81
C ALA A 894 21.26 0.11 14.67
N ILE A 895 22.28 -0.75 14.70
CA ILE A 895 22.27 -2.02 15.47
C ILE A 895 22.54 -1.79 16.98
N ARG A 896 23.01 -0.60 17.38
CA ARG A 896 23.25 -0.26 18.81
C ARG A 896 22.06 0.37 19.53
N LYS A 897 20.88 0.35 18.91
CA LYS A 897 19.63 0.91 19.43
C LYS A 897 18.51 -0.13 19.49
N GLN A 898 18.85 -1.37 19.83
CA GLN A 898 17.94 -2.40 20.32
C GLN A 898 18.72 -3.25 21.33
N ASP A 899 18.95 -2.65 22.50
CA ASP A 899 19.08 -3.34 23.80
C ASP A 899 17.99 -2.77 24.70
#